data_AF-A0A534L269-F1
#
_entry.id   AF-A0A534L269-F1
#
_cell.length_a   1.000
_cell.length_b   1.000
_cell.length_c   1.000
_cell.angle_alpha   90.00
_cell.angle_beta   90.00
_cell.angle_gamma   90.00
#
_symmetry.space_group_name_H-M   'P 1'
#
loop_
_entity.id
_entity.type
_entity.pdbx_description
1 polymer ?
#
loop_
_entity_poly.entity_id
_entity_poly.type
_entity_poly.pdbx_seq_one_letter_code
_entity_poly.pdbx_strand_id
1 'polypeptide(L)'
;MHAHTTPRRRPSESVSSKPARAQARALAVALIGVLVLGSLALVIAGGSLWGPTAAVGSRSTSPSPNAVVRDPLTWPFSRDSIWNLPIGASAVYVPGNIKKPTAYGMTTDVDVLVLTPNAPSTPVYYNGDAWNGGSRCSAQGGVLFSAPIPTNFVVPGAGSGNPDGTTPNYATAILAADGHTLIQGQPMARCTAGGTATIMWSQQNEDLLGTGNSGAHGGSMLSSIGGTIRLGELVPGGAIRHALKVNLNGGDDYYYGNTQGFRWPATTADSGASGAYRGSVPALRMGSLLALPPSIDVNAMGLETNAAKIVAHAFQDYGGYTVDDAAWSVYALSTEYSPSGKVDTEFQSAWGFPISPAARDVPWARDMDRIFGALGVVDNWNYATWQVASASNGAIGAGLGVPRVPWAPDFGGIVQDTLPPASTAALSGSSSGGNWFVSSVGVTVSATDSQSGVATIQVRTDGGAWQLYTSPVTVAGDGTHAVDYYATDVAGNVESTHSVSVKIDTVSPASLSQVAGTPAGSGYISPVTVTLSASDATSGVQSISYRIDGGAQWTYSAPFRVAGNGTHVVEYHAIDQAGNSESVHSVSILLSGAIGIHLPPVTILSKGGTGGANGWYISNVDVTLSASGASGVAISVAYRLDGGSWSTYGGTFTIREGRHTLDYQASDADGYVEALRSVAVNVDTAAPAIVKGADVLAPDAPLSWTGSDGASGIVRYEVSVDGGAFQPLGTSTTVTGHWAVGAHVATVKAWDGAGNQGTTAIPFRVDSSAAPPSQPDPTGPTGPTVSEPLSTAPPGSLFMVIGFIIVSVGVLLLNRQEMDRMQQMRMRPRRTAH
;
A
#
# COMPACT_ATOMS: atom_id res chain seq x y z
N MET A 1 -24.41 -58.65 -7.65
CA MET A 1 -24.20 -59.77 -6.70
C MET A 1 -24.75 -59.37 -5.33
N HIS A 2 -24.73 -60.27 -4.34
CA HIS A 2 -25.33 -60.16 -2.98
C HIS A 2 -25.12 -58.80 -2.27
N ALA A 3 -26.03 -58.23 -1.46
CA ALA A 3 -26.88 -58.76 -0.36
C ALA A 3 -26.06 -59.14 0.90
N HIS A 4 -26.46 -58.95 2.17
CA HIS A 4 -27.61 -58.28 2.86
C HIS A 4 -27.03 -57.30 3.96
N THR A 5 -27.62 -56.82 5.09
CA THR A 5 -28.85 -57.11 5.89
C THR A 5 -29.22 -55.91 6.81
N THR A 6 -30.37 -55.95 7.50
CA THR A 6 -30.79 -55.10 8.65
C THR A 6 -30.85 -55.99 9.94
N PRO A 7 -31.51 -55.70 11.12
CA PRO A 7 -32.28 -54.53 11.61
C PRO A 7 -32.17 -54.14 13.14
N ARG A 8 -32.86 -53.04 13.53
CA ARG A 8 -33.59 -52.76 14.81
C ARG A 8 -32.98 -53.08 16.21
N ARG A 9 -33.03 -52.10 17.14
CA ARG A 9 -34.09 -51.98 18.21
C ARG A 9 -34.00 -50.68 19.06
N ARG A 10 -35.15 -50.34 19.69
CA ARG A 10 -35.43 -49.38 20.80
C ARG A 10 -36.06 -50.22 21.97
N PRO A 11 -36.47 -49.72 23.18
CA PRO A 11 -36.87 -48.34 23.58
C PRO A 11 -36.47 -47.87 25.02
N SER A 12 -36.94 -46.66 25.41
CA SER A 12 -37.45 -46.19 26.76
C SER A 12 -36.67 -46.42 28.08
N GLU A 13 -36.75 -45.61 29.16
CA GLU A 13 -37.22 -44.24 29.55
C GLU A 13 -36.93 -44.08 31.09
N SER A 14 -37.08 -42.97 31.85
CA SER A 14 -37.08 -41.50 31.69
C SER A 14 -36.85 -40.88 33.11
N VAL A 15 -36.92 -39.56 33.40
CA VAL A 15 -38.06 -38.86 34.06
C VAL A 15 -37.56 -37.50 34.63
N SER A 16 -38.31 -36.39 34.42
CA SER A 16 -38.29 -35.07 35.16
C SER A 16 -36.96 -34.27 35.30
N SER A 17 -36.91 -32.94 35.54
CA SER A 17 -37.96 -31.95 35.87
C SER A 17 -37.66 -30.53 35.32
N LYS A 18 -38.62 -29.60 35.46
CA LYS A 18 -38.59 -28.13 35.24
C LYS A 18 -39.41 -27.48 36.37
N PRO A 19 -39.25 -26.20 36.77
CA PRO A 19 -39.36 -24.98 35.93
C PRO A 19 -38.24 -23.93 36.26
N ALA A 20 -38.26 -22.61 35.93
CA ALA A 20 -39.33 -21.68 35.57
C ALA A 20 -38.89 -20.48 34.67
N ARG A 21 -39.81 -19.52 34.44
CA ARG A 21 -39.66 -18.29 33.63
C ARG A 21 -40.21 -17.06 34.38
N ALA A 22 -39.54 -15.91 34.22
CA ALA A 22 -40.09 -14.54 34.25
C ALA A 22 -39.23 -13.73 33.24
N GLN A 23 -39.80 -13.02 32.25
CA GLN A 23 -40.35 -11.64 32.28
C GLN A 23 -39.30 -10.58 32.72
N ALA A 24 -39.17 -9.42 32.06
CA ALA A 24 -40.13 -8.70 31.20
C ALA A 24 -39.56 -8.20 29.83
N ARG A 25 -40.22 -7.21 29.21
CA ARG A 25 -39.93 -6.55 27.91
C ARG A 25 -40.11 -5.03 28.04
N ALA A 26 -39.70 -4.29 26.99
CA ALA A 26 -39.94 -2.85 26.73
C ALA A 26 -39.04 -1.85 27.52
N LEU A 27 -38.80 -0.61 27.06
CA LEU A 27 -39.27 0.10 25.85
C LEU A 27 -38.09 0.87 25.16
N ALA A 28 -38.39 1.71 24.16
CA ALA A 28 -37.48 2.15 23.10
C ALA A 28 -36.93 3.59 23.22
N VAL A 29 -35.77 3.82 22.54
CA VAL A 29 -35.34 5.03 21.79
C VAL A 29 -35.31 6.41 22.49
N ALA A 30 -34.10 7.03 22.49
CA ALA A 30 -33.92 8.49 22.33
C ALA A 30 -32.52 8.90 21.83
N LEU A 31 -32.47 9.53 20.64
CA LEU A 31 -31.48 10.51 20.12
C LEU A 31 -29.97 10.17 19.97
N ILE A 32 -29.27 11.12 19.33
CA ILE A 32 -27.95 11.02 18.68
C ILE A 32 -27.12 12.29 18.97
N GLY A 33 -25.80 12.13 19.20
CA GLY A 33 -24.80 13.05 18.63
C GLY A 33 -23.98 13.93 19.58
N VAL A 34 -22.72 14.15 19.17
CA VAL A 34 -21.75 15.17 19.63
C VAL A 34 -21.24 15.02 21.07
N LEU A 35 -19.95 15.17 21.45
CA LEU A 35 -18.59 15.00 20.90
C LEU A 35 -17.64 15.76 21.86
N VAL A 36 -16.35 15.37 21.91
CA VAL A 36 -15.19 16.17 22.36
C VAL A 36 -14.92 16.37 23.89
N LEU A 37 -13.80 15.76 24.29
CA LEU A 37 -12.83 16.10 25.37
C LEU A 37 -13.24 16.13 26.87
N GLY A 38 -12.34 15.58 27.69
CA GLY A 38 -12.44 15.56 29.17
C GLY A 38 -11.40 14.64 29.82
N SER A 39 -10.12 15.05 29.82
CA SER A 39 -9.00 14.24 30.32
C SER A 39 -8.72 14.41 31.82
N LEU A 40 -8.08 13.38 32.40
CA LEU A 40 -7.15 13.39 33.55
C LEU A 40 -7.66 13.01 34.97
N ALA A 41 -6.83 12.19 35.63
CA ALA A 41 -6.63 11.96 37.08
C ALA A 41 -7.73 11.30 37.96
N LEU A 42 -7.40 10.11 38.48
CA LEU A 42 -7.06 9.94 39.92
C LEU A 42 -6.14 8.72 40.14
N VAL A 43 -5.53 8.58 41.32
CA VAL A 43 -4.47 7.59 41.65
C VAL A 43 -4.62 7.08 43.10
N ILE A 44 -4.00 5.93 43.42
CA ILE A 44 -3.64 5.38 44.76
C ILE A 44 -4.64 4.44 45.48
N ALA A 45 -4.05 3.45 46.18
CA ALA A 45 -4.57 2.50 47.18
C ALA A 45 -5.16 1.18 46.64
N GLY A 46 -4.76 -0.01 47.11
CA GLY A 46 -3.67 -0.44 48.02
C GLY A 46 -3.39 -1.94 47.78
N GLY A 47 -2.50 -2.67 48.45
CA GLY A 47 -1.71 -2.44 49.66
C GLY A 47 -1.38 -3.83 50.26
N SER A 48 -0.10 -4.23 50.27
CA SER A 48 0.32 -5.62 50.53
C SER A 48 0.28 -6.04 52.01
N LEU A 49 0.06 -7.35 52.26
CA LEU A 49 0.34 -8.21 53.44
C LEU A 49 -0.43 -9.53 53.16
N TRP A 50 -0.07 -10.79 53.51
CA TRP A 50 0.76 -11.39 54.57
C TRP A 50 1.56 -12.61 54.02
N GLY A 51 2.42 -13.20 54.87
CA GLY A 51 2.91 -14.60 54.81
C GLY A 51 3.58 -14.97 56.14
N PRO A 52 4.26 -16.13 56.31
CA PRO A 52 4.27 -17.34 55.46
C PRO A 52 4.00 -18.66 56.25
N THR A 53 3.73 -19.78 55.55
CA THR A 53 3.86 -21.15 56.09
C THR A 53 4.25 -22.13 54.96
N ALA A 54 5.07 -23.14 55.25
CA ALA A 54 5.58 -24.07 54.23
C ALA A 54 5.48 -25.55 54.65
N ALA A 55 5.02 -26.43 53.74
CA ALA A 55 5.26 -27.88 53.77
C ALA A 55 4.95 -28.56 52.41
N VAL A 56 6.03 -28.93 51.69
CA VAL A 56 6.20 -30.09 50.78
C VAL A 56 4.96 -30.82 50.18
N GLY A 57 4.88 -30.94 48.84
CA GLY A 57 4.02 -31.98 48.23
C GLY A 57 3.91 -32.05 46.68
N SER A 58 4.72 -32.90 46.04
CA SER A 58 4.59 -33.41 44.65
C SER A 58 4.92 -32.46 43.47
N ARG A 59 5.08 -33.04 42.26
CA ARG A 59 5.75 -32.43 41.09
C ARG A 59 4.77 -31.87 40.05
N SER A 60 5.00 -30.63 39.64
CA SER A 60 4.68 -30.12 38.29
C SER A 60 5.75 -29.09 37.89
N THR A 61 6.51 -29.37 36.84
CA THR A 61 7.56 -28.46 36.34
C THR A 61 6.99 -27.56 35.24
N SER A 62 6.16 -26.60 35.64
CA SER A 62 5.94 -25.36 34.88
C SER A 62 7.25 -24.53 34.86
N PRO A 63 7.46 -23.64 33.88
CA PRO A 63 8.77 -23.07 33.59
C PRO A 63 9.30 -22.13 34.70
N SER A 64 10.62 -22.02 34.80
CA SER A 64 11.28 -21.11 35.73
C SER A 64 10.93 -19.64 35.45
N PRO A 65 10.64 -18.83 36.48
CA PRO A 65 10.66 -17.38 36.34
C PRO A 65 12.10 -16.89 36.11
N ASN A 66 12.24 -15.72 35.48
CA ASN A 66 13.51 -15.08 35.10
C ASN A 66 14.30 -15.86 34.03
N ALA A 67 13.73 -15.97 32.83
CA ALA A 67 14.55 -16.11 31.62
C ALA A 67 15.46 -14.87 31.50
N VAL A 68 16.76 -15.07 31.29
CA VAL A 68 17.71 -13.96 31.08
C VAL A 68 17.44 -13.38 29.71
N VAL A 69 16.91 -12.16 29.67
CA VAL A 69 16.68 -11.41 28.43
C VAL A 69 18.02 -11.01 27.82
N ARG A 70 18.20 -11.31 26.53
CA ARG A 70 19.30 -10.78 25.72
C ARG A 70 18.86 -9.51 24.98
N ASP A 71 19.73 -8.51 24.95
CA ASP A 71 19.59 -7.27 24.18
C ASP A 71 20.39 -7.39 22.86
N PRO A 72 19.74 -7.28 21.68
CA PRO A 72 20.40 -7.40 20.38
C PRO A 72 21.42 -6.27 20.09
N LEU A 73 21.32 -5.09 20.73
CA LEU A 73 22.25 -3.98 20.52
C LEU A 73 23.63 -4.27 21.16
N THR A 74 23.62 -4.95 22.31
CA THR A 74 24.84 -5.34 23.02
C THR A 74 25.36 -6.72 22.62
N TRP A 75 24.46 -7.66 22.29
CA TRP A 75 24.81 -9.05 22.00
C TRP A 75 23.95 -9.55 20.82
N PRO A 76 24.32 -9.20 19.57
CA PRO A 76 23.47 -9.37 18.38
C PRO A 76 23.31 -10.83 17.91
N PHE A 77 22.52 -11.00 16.86
CA PHE A 77 22.27 -12.21 16.08
C PHE A 77 21.53 -13.35 16.79
N SER A 78 20.93 -14.26 16.02
CA SER A 78 20.24 -15.44 16.50
C SER A 78 21.12 -16.29 17.41
N ARG A 79 20.51 -17.07 18.30
CA ARG A 79 21.27 -17.89 19.27
C ARG A 79 22.00 -19.10 18.66
N ASP A 80 21.67 -19.45 17.43
CA ASP A 80 22.41 -20.41 16.58
C ASP A 80 23.41 -19.74 15.63
N SER A 81 23.56 -18.40 15.69
CA SER A 81 24.60 -17.67 14.97
C SER A 81 25.98 -18.25 15.24
N ILE A 82 26.85 -18.21 14.23
CA ILE A 82 28.28 -18.58 14.36
C ILE A 82 28.97 -17.89 15.54
N TRP A 83 28.54 -16.68 15.91
CA TRP A 83 29.08 -15.91 17.03
C TRP A 83 28.53 -16.35 18.39
N ASN A 84 27.33 -16.93 18.44
CA ASN A 84 26.59 -17.21 19.68
C ASN A 84 26.61 -18.68 20.10
N LEU A 85 27.08 -19.57 19.22
CA LEU A 85 27.26 -20.99 19.47
C LEU A 85 28.49 -21.26 20.36
N PRO A 86 28.31 -21.84 21.56
CA PRO A 86 29.42 -22.31 22.39
C PRO A 86 30.10 -23.53 21.78
N ILE A 87 31.38 -23.75 22.08
CA ILE A 87 32.13 -24.95 21.70
C ILE A 87 31.46 -26.21 22.25
N GLY A 88 31.32 -27.23 21.40
CA GLY A 88 30.74 -28.53 21.75
C GLY A 88 31.77 -29.57 22.17
N ALA A 89 31.37 -30.49 23.04
CA ALA A 89 32.22 -31.53 23.63
C ALA A 89 32.73 -32.61 22.63
N SER A 90 32.43 -32.51 21.33
CA SER A 90 32.95 -33.37 20.27
C SER A 90 33.76 -32.61 19.21
N ALA A 91 34.11 -31.35 19.48
CA ALA A 91 35.02 -30.54 18.67
C ALA A 91 36.36 -31.27 18.43
N VAL A 92 36.76 -31.36 17.15
CA VAL A 92 38.01 -32.00 16.72
C VAL A 92 39.04 -30.91 16.45
N TYR A 93 40.16 -30.95 17.18
CA TYR A 93 41.17 -29.91 17.15
C TYR A 93 42.39 -30.28 16.30
N VAL A 94 42.80 -29.37 15.41
CA VAL A 94 44.13 -29.36 14.78
C VAL A 94 44.94 -28.23 15.42
N PRO A 95 46.17 -28.46 15.92
CA PRO A 95 46.98 -27.39 16.53
C PRO A 95 47.20 -26.23 15.54
N GLY A 96 46.84 -25.00 15.94
CA GLY A 96 46.99 -23.83 15.08
C GLY A 96 48.44 -23.49 14.79
N ASN A 97 49.36 -23.79 15.72
CA ASN A 97 50.79 -23.49 15.64
C ASN A 97 51.06 -22.02 15.26
N ILE A 98 50.18 -21.12 15.74
CA ILE A 98 50.21 -19.68 15.47
C ILE A 98 51.57 -19.15 15.92
N LYS A 99 52.24 -18.36 15.07
CA LYS A 99 53.56 -17.83 15.41
C LYS A 99 53.47 -16.89 16.59
N LYS A 100 54.49 -16.92 17.44
CA LYS A 100 54.72 -15.82 18.37
C LYS A 100 55.08 -14.59 17.51
N PRO A 101 54.34 -13.47 17.59
CA PRO A 101 54.54 -12.32 16.72
C PRO A 101 55.93 -11.71 16.92
N THR A 102 56.29 -10.74 16.10
CA THR A 102 57.58 -10.04 16.21
C THR A 102 57.47 -8.54 16.46
N ALA A 103 56.41 -7.87 15.96
CA ALA A 103 56.25 -6.43 16.11
C ALA A 103 55.63 -6.04 17.47
N TYR A 104 54.41 -6.51 17.76
CA TYR A 104 53.68 -6.25 19.01
C TYR A 104 53.20 -7.57 19.62
N GLY A 105 52.94 -7.59 20.93
CA GLY A 105 52.44 -8.79 21.62
C GLY A 105 50.91 -8.93 21.57
N MET A 106 50.22 -7.81 21.34
CA MET A 106 48.78 -7.70 21.16
C MET A 106 48.51 -6.33 20.52
N THR A 107 47.55 -6.28 19.61
CA THR A 107 46.97 -5.06 19.04
C THR A 107 45.45 -5.21 18.94
N THR A 108 44.78 -4.15 18.51
CA THR A 108 43.35 -4.13 18.21
C THR A 108 43.14 -3.88 16.72
N ASP A 109 42.08 -4.44 16.16
CA ASP A 109 41.45 -3.90 14.96
C ASP A 109 40.16 -3.21 15.40
N VAL A 110 39.81 -2.08 14.81
CA VAL A 110 38.73 -1.24 15.35
C VAL A 110 37.52 -1.30 14.43
N ASP A 111 36.40 -1.78 14.95
CA ASP A 111 35.13 -1.83 14.26
C ASP A 111 34.27 -0.61 14.61
N VAL A 112 33.65 0.00 13.60
CA VAL A 112 32.88 1.24 13.75
C VAL A 112 31.39 0.91 13.87
N LEU A 113 30.84 1.04 15.08
CA LEU A 113 29.51 0.58 15.42
C LEU A 113 28.57 1.76 15.71
N VAL A 114 27.57 1.99 14.85
CA VAL A 114 26.63 3.12 14.96
C VAL A 114 25.22 2.59 15.22
N LEU A 115 24.96 2.23 16.47
CA LEU A 115 23.72 1.60 16.93
C LEU A 115 22.71 2.63 17.46
N THR A 116 22.53 3.72 16.72
CA THR A 116 21.70 4.87 17.11
C THR A 116 20.63 5.14 16.04
N PRO A 117 19.59 4.29 15.95
CA PRO A 117 18.64 4.31 14.83
C PRO A 117 17.81 5.61 14.76
N ASN A 118 17.67 6.31 15.89
CA ASN A 118 17.00 7.61 16.01
C ASN A 118 17.90 8.82 15.63
N ALA A 119 19.12 8.60 15.15
CA ALA A 119 20.03 9.68 14.75
C ALA A 119 19.64 10.27 13.37
N PRO A 120 20.08 11.51 13.05
CA PRO A 120 19.80 12.12 11.75
C PRO A 120 20.32 11.26 10.59
N SER A 121 19.44 11.01 9.61
CA SER A 121 19.81 10.32 8.37
C SER A 121 20.89 11.13 7.63
N THR A 122 22.07 10.52 7.54
CA THR A 122 23.29 11.13 7.02
C THR A 122 23.70 10.41 5.75
N PRO A 123 23.89 11.11 4.61
CA PRO A 123 24.40 10.50 3.38
C PRO A 123 25.87 10.08 3.55
N VAL A 124 26.18 8.85 3.14
CA VAL A 124 27.53 8.28 3.16
C VAL A 124 28.04 8.18 1.73
N TYR A 125 29.18 8.82 1.45
CA TYR A 125 29.72 8.99 0.11
C TYR A 125 30.83 7.99 -0.22
N TYR A 126 30.96 7.64 -1.49
CA TYR A 126 32.09 6.85 -1.97
C TYR A 126 33.43 7.57 -1.77
N ASN A 127 34.42 6.87 -1.21
CA ASN A 127 35.84 7.24 -1.21
C ASN A 127 36.71 6.01 -1.57
N GLY A 128 37.60 6.15 -2.55
CA GLY A 128 38.48 5.10 -3.05
C GLY A 128 39.89 5.08 -2.45
N ASP A 129 40.19 5.88 -1.43
CA ASP A 129 41.52 5.90 -0.80
C ASP A 129 41.87 4.54 -0.15
N ALA A 130 40.86 3.78 0.28
CA ALA A 130 40.97 2.40 0.75
C ALA A 130 42.06 2.22 1.82
N TRP A 131 43.05 1.36 1.57
CA TRP A 131 44.26 1.19 2.37
C TRP A 131 45.51 1.82 1.72
N ASN A 132 45.35 2.64 0.67
CA ASN A 132 46.45 3.26 -0.07
C ASN A 132 47.12 4.44 0.66
N GLY A 133 46.78 4.68 1.94
CA GLY A 133 47.32 5.78 2.75
C GLY A 133 46.74 7.18 2.43
N GLY A 134 45.72 7.28 1.56
CA GLY A 134 44.96 8.51 1.36
C GLY A 134 44.07 8.85 2.56
N SER A 135 43.62 10.09 2.67
CA SER A 135 42.99 10.60 3.91
C SER A 135 41.66 9.95 4.29
N ARG A 136 40.92 9.36 3.33
CA ARG A 136 39.51 8.93 3.44
C ARG A 136 38.48 10.05 3.71
N CYS A 137 38.89 11.22 4.22
CA CYS A 137 38.01 12.28 4.74
C CYS A 137 37.07 12.95 3.73
N SER A 138 37.37 12.87 2.43
CA SER A 138 36.64 13.58 1.37
C SER A 138 35.85 12.63 0.49
N ALA A 139 34.62 13.02 0.11
CA ALA A 139 33.87 12.32 -0.92
C ALA A 139 34.63 12.37 -2.26
N GLN A 140 34.71 11.24 -2.95
CA GLN A 140 35.30 11.10 -4.28
C GLN A 140 34.30 10.60 -5.33
N GLY A 141 33.14 10.10 -4.89
CA GLY A 141 32.01 9.73 -5.75
C GLY A 141 30.66 10.11 -5.13
N GLY A 142 29.59 9.51 -5.65
CA GLY A 142 28.22 9.75 -5.18
C GLY A 142 27.92 9.20 -3.79
N VAL A 143 26.69 9.43 -3.32
CA VAL A 143 26.14 8.78 -2.13
C VAL A 143 25.93 7.29 -2.43
N LEU A 144 26.46 6.41 -1.57
CA LEU A 144 26.25 4.97 -1.64
C LEU A 144 24.95 4.56 -0.93
N PHE A 145 24.72 5.14 0.25
CA PHE A 145 23.51 4.98 1.05
C PHE A 145 23.35 6.16 2.02
N SER A 146 22.20 6.27 2.69
CA SER A 146 21.98 7.19 3.81
C SER A 146 21.57 6.39 5.05
N ALA A 147 22.15 6.70 6.20
CA ALA A 147 21.92 5.95 7.44
C ALA A 147 21.88 6.85 8.69
N PRO A 148 21.28 6.42 9.82
CA PRO A 148 21.29 7.18 11.07
C PRO A 148 22.70 7.32 11.64
N ILE A 149 23.28 8.53 11.64
CA ILE A 149 24.63 8.79 12.19
C ILE A 149 24.59 10.05 13.08
N PRO A 150 24.96 9.97 14.37
CA PRO A 150 24.96 11.12 15.26
C PRO A 150 25.89 12.22 14.74
N THR A 151 25.44 13.47 14.69
CA THR A 151 26.20 14.57 14.08
C THR A 151 27.54 14.83 14.75
N ASN A 152 27.66 14.55 16.05
CA ASN A 152 28.89 14.67 16.84
C ASN A 152 29.85 13.47 16.72
N PHE A 153 29.44 12.34 16.11
CA PHE A 153 30.32 11.17 15.96
C PHE A 153 31.35 11.42 14.85
N VAL A 154 32.62 11.17 15.18
CA VAL A 154 33.81 11.42 14.36
C VAL A 154 34.55 10.10 14.19
N VAL A 155 34.89 9.75 12.95
CA VAL A 155 35.73 8.57 12.64
C VAL A 155 36.99 9.12 11.96
N PRO A 156 38.19 8.93 12.53
CA PRO A 156 39.43 9.45 11.95
C PRO A 156 39.66 9.01 10.49
N GLY A 157 40.39 9.80 9.74
CA GLY A 157 40.88 9.42 8.41
C GLY A 157 42.05 8.44 8.51
N ALA A 158 42.48 7.87 7.38
CA ALA A 158 43.78 7.20 7.35
C ALA A 158 44.94 8.21 7.27
N GLY A 159 46.12 7.81 7.74
CA GLY A 159 47.33 8.65 7.87
C GLY A 159 48.01 8.52 9.24
N SER A 160 49.22 9.06 9.36
CA SER A 160 50.08 8.95 10.56
C SER A 160 49.58 9.70 11.81
N GLY A 161 48.48 10.45 11.70
CA GLY A 161 47.82 11.11 12.84
C GLY A 161 46.62 10.33 13.42
N ASN A 162 46.29 9.16 12.88
CA ASN A 162 45.20 8.33 13.38
C ASN A 162 45.67 7.50 14.60
N PRO A 163 44.95 7.52 15.75
CA PRO A 163 45.32 6.77 16.95
C PRO A 163 45.24 5.24 16.79
N ASP A 164 44.42 4.75 15.86
CA ASP A 164 44.13 3.34 15.62
C ASP A 164 45.08 2.73 14.55
N GLY A 165 46.19 3.42 14.24
CA GLY A 165 47.17 3.02 13.21
C GLY A 165 47.00 3.79 11.89
N THR A 166 47.92 3.59 10.94
CA THR A 166 47.97 4.39 9.70
C THR A 166 46.83 4.13 8.73
N THR A 167 46.31 2.90 8.69
CA THR A 167 45.34 2.42 7.72
C THR A 167 44.40 1.37 8.36
N PRO A 168 43.68 1.70 9.44
CA PRO A 168 42.80 0.75 10.13
C PRO A 168 41.68 0.26 9.20
N ASN A 169 41.12 -0.92 9.49
CA ASN A 169 40.07 -1.50 8.67
C ASN A 169 38.75 -0.76 8.83
N TYR A 170 38.37 -0.37 10.05
CA TYR A 170 37.09 0.30 10.32
C TYR A 170 35.93 -0.45 9.66
N ALA A 171 35.83 -1.77 9.90
CA ALA A 171 34.68 -2.54 9.48
C ALA A 171 33.45 -1.97 10.18
N THR A 172 32.47 -1.52 9.41
CA THR A 172 31.42 -0.62 9.88
C THR A 172 30.08 -1.32 9.88
N ALA A 173 29.33 -1.18 10.97
CA ALA A 173 27.93 -1.59 11.07
C ALA A 173 27.08 -0.43 11.60
N ILE A 174 26.06 -0.04 10.85
CA ILE A 174 25.13 1.04 11.18
C ILE A 174 23.72 0.46 11.26
N LEU A 175 23.03 0.70 12.38
CA LEU A 175 21.64 0.28 12.54
C LEU A 175 20.70 1.29 11.86
N ALA A 176 19.88 0.81 10.93
CA ALA A 176 18.89 1.62 10.22
C ALA A 176 17.76 2.09 11.15
N ALA A 177 16.94 3.03 10.66
CA ALA A 177 15.87 3.67 11.45
C ALA A 177 14.71 2.72 11.82
N ASP A 178 14.66 1.53 11.24
CA ASP A 178 13.74 0.44 11.61
C ASP A 178 14.12 -0.24 12.95
N GLY A 179 15.38 -0.11 13.38
CA GLY A 179 15.90 -0.70 14.62
C GLY A 179 16.39 -2.16 14.50
N HIS A 180 16.42 -2.76 13.31
CA HIS A 180 16.89 -4.13 13.09
C HIS A 180 17.80 -4.32 11.86
N THR A 181 17.64 -3.53 10.79
CA THR A 181 18.48 -3.65 9.59
C THR A 181 19.89 -3.12 9.84
N LEU A 182 20.90 -3.96 9.65
CA LEU A 182 22.32 -3.62 9.69
C LEU A 182 22.83 -3.28 8.28
N ILE A 183 23.19 -2.00 8.09
CA ILE A 183 23.94 -1.53 6.93
C ILE A 183 25.42 -1.72 7.22
N GLN A 184 26.12 -2.52 6.40
CA GLN A 184 27.52 -2.90 6.64
C GLN A 184 28.44 -2.43 5.50
N GLY A 185 29.65 -1.97 5.81
CA GLY A 185 30.64 -1.51 4.81
C GLY A 185 32.02 -1.26 5.41
N GLN A 186 33.05 -0.99 4.59
CA GLN A 186 34.36 -0.52 5.09
C GLN A 186 35.22 0.17 3.99
N PRO A 187 36.31 0.86 4.34
CA PRO A 187 36.59 1.49 5.64
C PRO A 187 35.78 2.79 5.79
N MET A 188 35.12 3.02 6.91
CA MET A 188 34.44 4.31 7.15
C MET A 188 35.43 5.41 7.54
N ALA A 189 35.16 6.65 7.15
CA ALA A 189 35.74 7.84 7.77
C ALA A 189 34.71 8.97 7.91
N ARG A 190 34.95 9.86 8.88
CA ARG A 190 34.19 11.10 9.11
C ARG A 190 35.02 12.02 10.00
N CYS A 191 36.01 12.68 9.39
CA CYS A 191 37.14 13.26 10.12
C CYS A 191 36.82 14.51 10.98
N THR A 192 35.60 15.04 10.91
CA THR A 192 35.12 16.17 11.72
C THR A 192 33.66 16.00 12.13
N ALA A 193 33.26 16.59 13.26
CA ALA A 193 31.87 16.60 13.70
C ALA A 193 31.01 17.38 12.68
N GLY A 194 29.88 16.82 12.29
CA GLY A 194 29.02 17.31 11.21
C GLY A 194 29.60 17.13 9.80
N GLY A 195 30.84 16.63 9.67
CA GLY A 195 31.52 16.47 8.39
C GLY A 195 30.98 15.32 7.53
N THR A 196 31.48 15.25 6.30
CA THR A 196 31.19 14.21 5.32
C THR A 196 31.50 12.82 5.89
N ALA A 197 30.50 11.93 5.89
CA ALA A 197 30.73 10.51 6.10
C ALA A 197 31.12 9.85 4.77
N THR A 198 32.16 9.04 4.78
CA THR A 198 32.70 8.34 3.59
C THR A 198 32.90 6.86 3.88
N ILE A 199 32.82 6.04 2.84
CA ILE A 199 33.09 4.60 2.87
C ILE A 199 33.47 4.13 1.45
N MET A 200 34.23 3.05 1.29
CA MET A 200 34.60 2.56 -0.06
C MET A 200 33.49 1.72 -0.70
N TRP A 201 32.77 0.93 0.09
CA TRP A 201 31.69 0.06 -0.36
C TRP A 201 30.75 -0.30 0.79
N SER A 202 29.57 -0.84 0.46
CA SER A 202 28.71 -1.56 1.39
C SER A 202 28.48 -2.99 0.92
N GLN A 203 28.23 -3.89 1.87
CA GLN A 203 27.67 -5.21 1.63
C GLN A 203 26.16 -5.08 1.35
N GLN A 204 25.50 -6.18 0.99
CA GLN A 204 24.06 -6.31 1.26
C GLN A 204 23.76 -6.13 2.76
N ASN A 205 22.59 -5.58 3.07
CA ASN A 205 22.16 -5.44 4.46
C ASN A 205 21.95 -6.81 5.11
N GLU A 206 22.16 -6.88 6.42
CA GLU A 206 21.89 -8.05 7.26
C GLU A 206 20.88 -7.66 8.36
N ASP A 207 20.32 -8.62 9.08
CA ASP A 207 19.41 -8.35 10.19
C ASP A 207 20.12 -8.57 11.53
N LEU A 208 19.97 -7.62 12.47
CA LEU A 208 20.51 -7.66 13.84
C LEU A 208 20.04 -8.89 14.63
N LEU A 209 18.91 -9.48 14.26
CA LEU A 209 18.32 -10.69 14.83
C LEU A 209 18.65 -11.95 14.01
N GLY A 210 19.17 -11.79 12.79
CA GLY A 210 19.57 -12.85 11.84
C GLY A 210 20.85 -13.60 12.26
N THR A 211 21.46 -14.38 11.36
CA THR A 211 22.57 -15.29 11.76
C THR A 211 23.97 -14.66 11.81
N GLY A 212 24.17 -13.45 11.29
CA GLY A 212 25.46 -12.74 11.35
C GLY A 212 26.59 -13.37 10.54
N ASN A 213 26.28 -14.21 9.54
CA ASN A 213 27.26 -14.99 8.79
C ASN A 213 27.75 -14.29 7.50
N SER A 214 27.24 -13.10 7.21
CA SER A 214 27.67 -12.22 6.12
C SER A 214 28.11 -10.87 6.69
N GLY A 215 28.72 -10.02 5.87
CA GLY A 215 29.07 -8.66 6.28
C GLY A 215 30.19 -8.04 5.47
N ALA A 216 30.79 -6.98 6.02
CA ALA A 216 31.75 -6.15 5.31
C ALA A 216 33.19 -6.21 5.84
N HIS A 217 33.53 -7.12 6.76
CA HIS A 217 34.93 -7.32 7.20
C HIS A 217 35.72 -7.92 6.02
N GLY A 218 36.46 -7.08 5.32
CA GLY A 218 36.82 -7.27 3.91
C GLY A 218 37.66 -8.50 3.59
N GLY A 219 38.52 -8.95 4.51
CA GLY A 219 39.31 -10.17 4.32
C GLY A 219 38.47 -11.45 4.30
N SER A 220 37.31 -11.48 4.96
CA SER A 220 36.47 -12.68 5.15
C SER A 220 35.03 -12.60 4.63
N MET A 221 34.52 -11.37 4.44
CA MET A 221 33.09 -11.05 4.23
C MET A 221 32.19 -11.53 5.38
N LEU A 222 32.73 -11.57 6.60
CA LEU A 222 31.98 -11.82 7.83
C LEU A 222 31.44 -10.52 8.45
N SER A 223 30.53 -10.66 9.41
CA SER A 223 29.81 -9.54 10.03
C SER A 223 30.73 -8.47 10.60
N SER A 224 30.43 -7.22 10.29
CA SER A 224 31.13 -6.04 10.81
C SER A 224 30.78 -5.74 12.27
N ILE A 225 29.74 -6.37 12.85
CA ILE A 225 29.43 -6.30 14.30
C ILE A 225 29.61 -7.63 15.03
N GLY A 226 29.42 -8.77 14.39
CA GLY A 226 29.55 -10.08 15.02
C GLY A 226 30.97 -10.32 15.55
N GLY A 227 31.10 -10.85 16.78
CA GLY A 227 32.40 -11.17 17.38
C GLY A 227 33.30 -10.00 17.81
N THR A 228 32.87 -8.77 17.55
CA THR A 228 33.51 -7.54 18.03
C THR A 228 33.38 -7.44 19.55
N ILE A 229 34.49 -7.27 20.28
CA ILE A 229 34.45 -7.07 21.74
C ILE A 229 33.74 -5.74 22.04
N ARG A 230 32.75 -5.78 22.95
CA ARG A 230 31.87 -4.65 23.27
C ARG A 230 32.26 -3.94 24.57
N LEU A 231 31.82 -2.69 24.69
CA LEU A 231 31.96 -1.89 25.92
C LEU A 231 31.36 -2.64 27.12
N GLY A 232 32.12 -2.72 28.21
CA GLY A 232 31.75 -3.43 29.45
C GLY A 232 32.07 -4.93 29.47
N GLU A 233 32.56 -5.54 28.39
CA GLU A 233 32.91 -6.97 28.40
C GLU A 233 34.32 -7.27 28.93
N LEU A 234 35.32 -6.47 28.54
CA LEU A 234 36.74 -6.71 28.85
C LEU A 234 37.25 -5.85 30.03
N VAL A 235 36.41 -5.68 31.06
CA VAL A 235 36.67 -4.89 32.28
C VAL A 235 36.63 -5.77 33.54
N PRO A 236 37.06 -5.31 34.73
CA PRO A 236 36.96 -6.06 35.97
C PRO A 236 35.51 -6.49 36.27
N GLY A 237 35.24 -7.80 36.22
CA GLY A 237 33.89 -8.36 36.41
C GLY A 237 33.04 -8.46 35.13
N GLY A 238 33.55 -7.97 33.99
CA GLY A 238 32.98 -8.22 32.67
C GLY A 238 33.21 -9.66 32.21
N ALA A 239 32.47 -10.07 31.17
CA ALA A 239 32.64 -11.35 30.51
C ALA A 239 32.16 -11.27 29.06
N ILE A 240 33.00 -11.73 28.12
CA ILE A 240 32.65 -11.87 26.70
C ILE A 240 31.82 -13.14 26.53
N ARG A 241 30.70 -13.07 25.79
CA ARG A 241 29.69 -14.16 25.70
C ARG A 241 29.46 -14.69 24.28
N HIS A 242 30.39 -14.40 23.39
CA HIS A 242 30.34 -14.77 21.98
C HIS A 242 31.74 -15.19 21.50
N ALA A 243 31.81 -15.83 20.33
CA ALA A 243 33.07 -16.10 19.66
C ALA A 243 33.72 -14.77 19.24
N LEU A 244 35.04 -14.66 19.36
CA LEU A 244 35.80 -13.45 19.03
C LEU A 244 36.01 -13.27 17.53
N LYS A 245 36.26 -12.03 17.08
CA LYS A 245 37.02 -11.75 15.86
C LYS A 245 38.52 -11.80 16.13
N VAL A 246 39.28 -12.33 15.18
CA VAL A 246 40.74 -12.48 15.27
C VAL A 246 41.40 -12.09 13.95
N ASN A 247 42.46 -11.30 14.00
CA ASN A 247 43.36 -11.12 12.86
C ASN A 247 44.76 -11.65 13.22
N LEU A 248 45.36 -12.38 12.28
CA LEU A 248 46.72 -12.92 12.35
C LEU A 248 47.52 -12.45 11.14
N ASN A 249 48.84 -12.56 11.19
CA ASN A 249 49.68 -12.28 10.02
C ASN A 249 49.54 -13.41 8.98
N GLY A 250 48.94 -13.14 7.83
CA GLY A 250 48.83 -14.10 6.73
C GLY A 250 50.19 -14.65 6.28
N GLY A 251 51.24 -13.83 6.36
CA GLY A 251 52.62 -14.23 6.06
C GLY A 251 53.24 -15.23 7.04
N ASP A 252 52.68 -15.38 8.24
CA ASP A 252 53.16 -16.30 9.30
C ASP A 252 52.21 -17.52 9.48
N ASP A 253 50.88 -17.30 9.37
CA ASP A 253 49.86 -18.19 9.95
C ASP A 253 48.80 -18.72 8.97
N TYR A 254 48.30 -17.91 8.02
CA TYR A 254 47.22 -18.36 7.11
C TYR A 254 47.75 -19.18 5.93
N TYR A 255 47.11 -20.33 5.68
CA TYR A 255 47.43 -21.24 4.57
C TYR A 255 46.60 -20.94 3.31
N TYR A 256 47.26 -20.66 2.19
CA TYR A 256 46.60 -20.50 0.88
C TYR A 256 46.41 -21.85 0.15
N GLY A 257 47.52 -22.46 -0.26
CA GLY A 257 47.57 -23.76 -0.95
C GLY A 257 46.60 -23.88 -2.12
N ASN A 258 45.89 -25.02 -2.17
CA ASN A 258 44.80 -25.29 -3.12
C ASN A 258 43.42 -24.85 -2.58
N THR A 259 43.37 -24.02 -1.54
CA THR A 259 42.15 -23.70 -0.77
C THR A 259 41.70 -22.25 -0.88
N GLN A 260 42.34 -21.46 -1.76
CA GLN A 260 42.09 -20.03 -1.97
C GLN A 260 42.25 -19.15 -0.71
N GLY A 261 42.79 -19.68 0.40
CA GLY A 261 43.06 -18.95 1.63
C GLY A 261 41.92 -18.90 2.64
N PHE A 262 40.77 -19.56 2.40
CA PHE A 262 39.61 -19.48 3.30
C PHE A 262 38.92 -20.82 3.60
N ARG A 263 38.03 -20.80 4.59
CA ARG A 263 37.05 -21.83 4.93
C ARG A 263 35.78 -21.20 5.50
N TRP A 264 34.67 -21.91 5.41
CA TRP A 264 33.41 -21.51 6.04
C TRP A 264 33.60 -21.26 7.56
N PRO A 265 33.02 -20.19 8.14
CA PRO A 265 32.00 -19.31 7.56
C PRO A 265 32.47 -18.21 6.61
N ALA A 266 33.76 -17.91 6.51
CA ALA A 266 34.23 -16.91 5.53
C ALA A 266 33.92 -17.36 4.10
N THR A 267 33.58 -16.40 3.23
CA THR A 267 33.25 -16.63 1.81
C THR A 267 34.35 -16.18 0.86
N THR A 268 35.36 -15.47 1.37
CA THR A 268 36.58 -15.06 0.66
C THR A 268 37.79 -15.11 1.60
N ALA A 269 38.97 -14.92 1.02
CA ALA A 269 40.17 -14.45 1.69
C ALA A 269 40.52 -13.03 1.18
N ASP A 270 41.56 -12.41 1.74
CA ASP A 270 42.12 -11.16 1.25
C ASP A 270 42.43 -11.17 -0.25
N SER A 271 42.22 -10.02 -0.91
CA SER A 271 42.61 -9.81 -2.31
C SER A 271 44.10 -10.11 -2.58
N GLY A 272 44.97 -9.91 -1.58
CA GLY A 272 46.39 -10.22 -1.62
C GLY A 272 46.76 -11.67 -1.25
N ALA A 273 45.81 -12.49 -0.77
CA ALA A 273 46.08 -13.77 -0.12
C ALA A 273 46.99 -14.71 -0.94
N SER A 274 46.80 -14.77 -2.26
CA SER A 274 47.61 -15.61 -3.16
C SER A 274 49.12 -15.32 -3.14
N GLY A 275 49.53 -14.10 -2.74
CA GLY A 275 50.92 -13.70 -2.58
C GLY A 275 51.33 -13.44 -1.12
N ALA A 276 50.38 -13.13 -0.24
CA ALA A 276 50.62 -12.85 1.17
C ALA A 276 50.65 -14.11 2.05
N TYR A 277 49.67 -15.01 1.88
CA TYR A 277 49.40 -16.11 2.83
C TYR A 277 50.43 -17.24 2.68
N ARG A 278 51.21 -17.49 3.74
CA ARG A 278 52.39 -18.38 3.74
C ARG A 278 52.43 -19.34 4.94
N GLY A 279 51.39 -19.34 5.77
CA GLY A 279 51.24 -20.21 6.93
C GLY A 279 51.28 -21.69 6.58
N SER A 280 51.79 -22.50 7.51
CA SER A 280 52.13 -23.91 7.29
C SER A 280 51.07 -24.93 7.72
N VAL A 281 49.90 -24.49 8.20
CA VAL A 281 48.86 -25.37 8.79
C VAL A 281 47.62 -25.37 7.90
N PRO A 282 47.33 -26.43 7.12
CA PRO A 282 46.22 -26.45 6.15
C PRO A 282 44.81 -26.29 6.73
N ALA A 283 44.63 -26.44 8.04
CA ALA A 283 43.38 -26.16 8.74
C ALA A 283 43.17 -24.65 9.00
N LEU A 284 44.25 -23.88 9.16
CA LEU A 284 44.26 -22.46 9.53
C LEU A 284 44.30 -21.57 8.29
N ARG A 285 43.19 -20.86 8.09
CA ARG A 285 42.84 -20.03 6.93
C ARG A 285 41.97 -18.86 7.39
N MET A 286 41.55 -17.98 6.49
CA MET A 286 40.43 -17.08 6.76
C MET A 286 39.15 -17.86 7.12
N GLY A 287 38.37 -17.37 8.09
CA GLY A 287 37.15 -18.02 8.58
C GLY A 287 37.37 -19.26 9.45
N SER A 288 38.56 -19.45 10.02
CA SER A 288 38.85 -20.59 10.91
C SER A 288 38.35 -20.31 12.32
N LEU A 289 37.53 -21.20 12.88
CA LEU A 289 37.21 -21.20 14.30
C LEU A 289 38.41 -21.70 15.10
N LEU A 290 39.10 -20.77 15.77
CA LEU A 290 40.14 -21.01 16.76
C LEU A 290 39.51 -21.16 18.15
N ALA A 291 39.92 -22.17 18.91
CA ALA A 291 39.49 -22.33 20.30
C ALA A 291 40.58 -22.98 21.16
N LEU A 292 40.54 -22.75 22.47
CA LEU A 292 41.37 -23.48 23.43
C LEU A 292 40.75 -24.87 23.67
N PRO A 293 41.48 -25.98 23.45
CA PRO A 293 40.98 -27.33 23.72
C PRO A 293 40.43 -27.49 25.15
N PRO A 294 39.36 -28.28 25.36
CA PRO A 294 38.75 -28.48 26.68
C PRO A 294 39.64 -29.23 27.68
N SER A 295 40.77 -29.78 27.22
CA SER A 295 41.84 -30.35 28.04
C SER A 295 42.76 -29.32 28.70
N ILE A 296 42.66 -28.04 28.34
CA ILE A 296 43.41 -26.94 28.96
C ILE A 296 42.58 -26.36 30.11
N ASP A 297 43.11 -26.35 31.32
CA ASP A 297 42.55 -25.53 32.41
C ASP A 297 43.09 -24.10 32.30
N VAL A 298 42.21 -23.14 32.00
CA VAL A 298 42.53 -21.70 31.89
C VAL A 298 43.17 -21.16 33.18
N ASN A 299 42.82 -21.71 34.35
CA ASN A 299 43.40 -21.31 35.63
C ASN A 299 44.84 -21.80 35.79
N ALA A 300 45.20 -22.92 35.14
CA ALA A 300 46.54 -23.52 35.15
C ALA A 300 47.46 -22.99 34.03
N MET A 301 46.96 -22.20 33.07
CA MET A 301 47.76 -21.62 31.98
C MET A 301 48.83 -20.62 32.44
N GLY A 302 48.83 -20.20 33.71
CA GLY A 302 49.80 -19.24 34.26
C GLY A 302 49.59 -17.81 33.76
N LEU A 303 48.33 -17.43 33.51
CA LEU A 303 47.96 -16.09 33.04
C LEU A 303 48.15 -15.05 34.16
N GLU A 304 48.97 -14.05 33.88
CA GLU A 304 49.43 -13.02 34.83
C GLU A 304 48.36 -11.94 35.07
N THR A 305 47.54 -11.64 34.06
CA THR A 305 46.48 -10.62 34.10
C THR A 305 45.09 -11.23 34.23
N ASN A 306 44.15 -10.49 34.84
CA ASN A 306 42.76 -10.93 34.92
C ASN A 306 42.00 -10.68 33.61
N ALA A 307 42.37 -9.64 32.84
CA ALA A 307 41.84 -9.43 31.49
C ALA A 307 42.09 -10.64 30.57
N ALA A 308 43.29 -11.24 30.62
CA ALA A 308 43.60 -12.40 29.79
C ALA A 308 42.78 -13.63 30.13
N LYS A 309 42.32 -13.77 31.38
CA LYS A 309 41.43 -14.86 31.79
C LYS A 309 40.05 -14.71 31.15
N ILE A 310 39.54 -13.48 30.97
CA ILE A 310 38.30 -13.22 30.23
C ILE A 310 38.46 -13.66 28.77
N VAL A 311 39.55 -13.26 28.11
CA VAL A 311 39.86 -13.66 26.72
C VAL A 311 40.06 -15.18 26.57
N ALA A 312 40.77 -15.82 27.51
CA ALA A 312 40.96 -17.27 27.51
C ALA A 312 39.65 -18.04 27.74
N HIS A 313 38.77 -17.56 28.63
CA HIS A 313 37.43 -18.14 28.78
C HIS A 313 36.59 -17.98 27.51
N ALA A 314 36.61 -16.80 26.87
CA ALA A 314 35.93 -16.61 25.57
C ALA A 314 36.43 -17.60 24.51
N PHE A 315 37.76 -17.74 24.35
CA PHE A 315 38.35 -18.71 23.42
C PHE A 315 38.10 -20.18 23.79
N GLN A 316 37.81 -20.50 25.04
CA GLN A 316 37.51 -21.87 25.48
C GLN A 316 36.03 -22.22 25.38
N ASP A 317 35.14 -21.26 25.67
CA ASP A 317 33.70 -21.48 25.74
C ASP A 317 33.00 -21.19 24.40
N TYR A 318 33.53 -20.28 23.58
CA TYR A 318 32.98 -19.90 22.27
C TYR A 318 33.99 -19.92 21.11
N GLY A 319 35.28 -19.69 21.39
CA GLY A 319 36.34 -19.59 20.38
C GLY A 319 36.45 -18.20 19.75
N GLY A 320 36.98 -18.13 18.54
CA GLY A 320 36.99 -16.94 17.70
C GLY A 320 37.33 -17.25 16.24
N TYR A 321 36.75 -16.49 15.31
CA TYR A 321 36.98 -16.65 13.88
C TYR A 321 38.10 -15.72 13.40
N THR A 322 38.94 -16.23 12.50
CA THR A 322 39.88 -15.40 11.75
C THR A 322 39.13 -14.59 10.69
N VAL A 323 39.24 -13.25 10.71
CA VAL A 323 38.39 -12.35 9.88
C VAL A 323 39.13 -11.39 8.94
N ASP A 324 40.39 -11.06 9.21
CA ASP A 324 41.25 -10.29 8.29
C ASP A 324 42.74 -10.68 8.42
N ASP A 325 43.57 -10.34 7.41
CA ASP A 325 45.03 -10.38 7.51
C ASP A 325 45.51 -9.14 8.25
N ALA A 326 46.26 -9.33 9.33
CA ALA A 326 46.88 -8.23 10.05
C ALA A 326 47.90 -7.47 9.20
N ALA A 327 48.49 -8.10 8.16
CA ALA A 327 49.55 -7.62 7.27
C ALA A 327 50.92 -7.32 7.92
N TRP A 328 51.05 -7.50 9.23
CA TRP A 328 52.31 -7.41 10.00
C TRP A 328 52.23 -8.37 11.19
N SER A 329 53.39 -8.77 11.73
CA SER A 329 53.52 -9.86 12.70
C SER A 329 53.06 -9.43 14.10
N VAL A 330 51.74 -9.53 14.33
CA VAL A 330 50.99 -9.21 15.57
C VAL A 330 49.87 -10.24 15.80
N TYR A 331 49.25 -10.22 16.99
CA TYR A 331 47.90 -10.73 17.21
C TYR A 331 46.93 -9.54 17.30
N ALA A 332 45.76 -9.62 16.68
CA ALA A 332 44.69 -8.66 16.95
C ALA A 332 43.34 -9.33 17.25
N LEU A 333 42.54 -8.65 18.07
CA LEU A 333 41.12 -8.91 18.28
C LEU A 333 40.34 -7.64 17.91
N SER A 334 39.16 -7.77 17.30
CA SER A 334 38.38 -6.59 16.91
C SER A 334 37.60 -5.99 18.08
N THR A 335 37.65 -4.66 18.21
CA THR A 335 37.09 -3.90 19.34
C THR A 335 36.12 -2.80 18.90
N GLU A 336 35.11 -2.54 19.71
CA GLU A 336 34.12 -1.49 19.45
C GLU A 336 34.73 -0.08 19.50
N TYR A 337 34.49 0.69 18.44
CA TYR A 337 34.39 2.15 18.47
C TYR A 337 32.98 2.59 18.07
N SER A 338 32.25 3.20 19.01
CA SER A 338 30.88 3.68 18.82
C SER A 338 30.70 5.10 19.35
N PRO A 339 29.54 5.76 19.10
CA PRO A 339 29.18 7.02 19.73
C PRO A 339 29.21 7.00 21.28
N SER A 340 29.22 5.81 21.90
CA SER A 340 29.32 5.60 23.34
C SER A 340 30.77 5.57 23.87
N GLY A 341 31.76 5.24 23.03
CA GLY A 341 33.17 5.14 23.46
C GLY A 341 34.03 4.18 22.61
N LYS A 342 35.22 3.88 23.12
CA LYS A 342 36.17 2.88 22.58
C LYS A 342 36.52 1.85 23.65
N VAL A 343 36.44 0.56 23.33
CA VAL A 343 36.88 -0.52 24.24
C VAL A 343 38.35 -0.36 24.62
N ASP A 344 39.22 0.05 23.70
CA ASP A 344 40.64 0.35 23.96
C ASP A 344 40.86 1.37 25.09
N THR A 345 40.01 2.41 25.13
CA THR A 345 40.06 3.48 26.15
C THR A 345 39.45 3.02 27.47
N GLU A 346 38.35 2.28 27.41
CA GLU A 346 37.72 1.65 28.59
C GLU A 346 38.68 0.67 29.26
N PHE A 347 39.29 -0.24 28.48
CA PHE A 347 40.29 -1.20 28.93
C PHE A 347 41.47 -0.52 29.64
N GLN A 348 42.05 0.52 29.03
CA GLN A 348 43.18 1.23 29.63
C GLN A 348 42.79 1.95 30.93
N SER A 349 41.57 2.49 31.00
CA SER A 349 41.03 3.10 32.22
C SER A 349 40.74 2.06 33.32
N ALA A 350 40.28 0.86 32.93
CA ALA A 350 39.84 -0.18 33.85
C ALA A 350 41.00 -1.05 34.40
N TRP A 351 42.07 -1.24 33.63
CA TRP A 351 43.22 -2.08 34.00
C TRP A 351 44.53 -1.32 34.24
N GLY A 352 44.61 -0.04 33.85
CA GLY A 352 45.80 0.81 34.06
C GLY A 352 46.95 0.57 33.06
N PHE A 353 46.75 -0.27 32.04
CA PHE A 353 47.71 -0.50 30.95
C PHE A 353 46.96 -0.60 29.60
N PRO A 354 47.58 -0.20 28.47
CA PRO A 354 46.92 -0.23 27.16
C PRO A 354 46.72 -1.67 26.65
N ILE A 355 45.62 -1.88 25.92
CA ILE A 355 45.33 -3.16 25.23
C ILE A 355 46.35 -3.49 24.13
N SER A 356 46.95 -2.45 23.54
CA SER A 356 47.96 -2.54 22.47
C SER A 356 49.33 -2.05 22.96
N PRO A 357 50.06 -2.81 23.80
CA PRO A 357 51.30 -2.36 24.42
C PRO A 357 52.50 -2.39 23.46
N ALA A 358 53.24 -1.29 23.37
CA ALA A 358 54.48 -1.21 22.59
C ALA A 358 55.62 -2.10 23.13
N ALA A 359 55.58 -2.48 24.41
CA ALA A 359 56.53 -3.41 25.01
C ALA A 359 55.97 -4.84 24.97
N ARG A 360 56.71 -5.77 24.35
CA ARG A 360 56.29 -7.17 24.20
C ARG A 360 56.52 -8.05 25.43
N ASP A 361 57.36 -7.63 26.37
CA ASP A 361 57.64 -8.36 27.61
C ASP A 361 56.89 -7.76 28.81
N VAL A 362 55.58 -7.55 28.63
CA VAL A 362 54.65 -7.13 29.68
C VAL A 362 53.65 -8.26 29.97
N PRO A 363 53.06 -8.34 31.19
CA PRO A 363 52.16 -9.43 31.58
C PRO A 363 51.08 -9.76 30.54
N TRP A 364 50.36 -8.73 30.05
CA TRP A 364 49.30 -8.86 29.04
C TRP A 364 49.80 -9.43 27.69
N ALA A 365 50.97 -8.99 27.22
CA ALA A 365 51.56 -9.50 25.98
C ALA A 365 52.03 -10.97 26.12
N ARG A 366 52.65 -11.32 27.26
CA ARG A 366 53.01 -12.71 27.58
C ARG A 366 51.78 -13.61 27.72
N ASP A 367 50.67 -13.08 28.24
CA ASP A 367 49.40 -13.80 28.31
C ASP A 367 48.80 -14.07 26.92
N MET A 368 48.88 -13.13 25.98
CA MET A 368 48.45 -13.39 24.61
C MET A 368 49.35 -14.42 23.91
N ASP A 369 50.68 -14.38 24.10
CA ASP A 369 51.57 -15.46 23.62
C ASP A 369 51.13 -16.85 24.16
N ARG A 370 50.72 -16.95 25.44
CA ARG A 370 50.23 -18.18 26.07
C ARG A 370 48.89 -18.65 25.50
N ILE A 371 47.97 -17.74 25.21
CA ILE A 371 46.64 -18.04 24.68
C ILE A 371 46.73 -18.43 23.21
N PHE A 372 47.26 -17.55 22.36
CA PHE A 372 47.34 -17.78 20.92
C PHE A 372 48.22 -18.97 20.56
N GLY A 373 49.35 -19.16 21.28
CA GLY A 373 50.20 -20.35 21.12
C GLY A 373 49.54 -21.67 21.52
N ALA A 374 48.40 -21.63 22.22
CA ALA A 374 47.61 -22.80 22.64
C ALA A 374 46.31 -23.01 21.85
N LEU A 375 45.96 -22.11 20.91
CA LEU A 375 44.75 -22.25 20.10
C LEU A 375 44.86 -23.40 19.09
N GLY A 376 43.80 -24.21 19.00
CA GLY A 376 43.58 -25.18 17.93
C GLY A 376 42.46 -24.71 17.00
N VAL A 377 42.56 -25.06 15.72
CA VAL A 377 41.44 -24.94 14.78
C VAL A 377 40.44 -26.06 15.07
N VAL A 378 39.16 -25.72 15.22
CA VAL A 378 38.05 -26.69 15.30
C VAL A 378 37.76 -27.21 13.89
N ASP A 379 38.55 -28.21 13.46
CA ASP A 379 38.66 -28.59 12.05
C ASP A 379 37.41 -29.31 11.51
N ASN A 380 36.64 -29.96 12.38
CA ASN A 380 35.33 -30.52 12.01
C ASN A 380 34.21 -29.47 11.90
N TRP A 381 34.50 -28.17 12.05
CA TRP A 381 33.52 -27.09 11.87
C TRP A 381 33.43 -26.64 10.40
N ASN A 382 32.21 -26.68 9.87
CA ASN A 382 31.82 -26.33 8.51
C ASN A 382 30.29 -26.14 8.44
N TYR A 383 29.76 -25.67 7.30
CA TYR A 383 28.33 -25.38 7.13
C TYR A 383 27.39 -26.56 7.48
N ALA A 384 27.73 -27.79 7.09
CA ALA A 384 26.88 -28.94 7.38
C ALA A 384 26.86 -29.30 8.87
N THR A 385 27.99 -29.14 9.58
CA THR A 385 28.00 -29.31 11.04
C THR A 385 27.34 -28.16 11.79
N TRP A 386 27.34 -26.95 11.21
CA TRP A 386 26.54 -25.83 11.70
C TRP A 386 25.03 -26.06 11.53
N GLN A 387 24.57 -26.57 10.38
CA GLN A 387 23.15 -26.94 10.20
C GLN A 387 22.68 -27.97 11.24
N VAL A 388 23.54 -28.95 11.59
CA VAL A 388 23.28 -29.91 12.67
C VAL A 388 23.25 -29.25 14.05
N ALA A 389 24.11 -28.27 14.31
CA ALA A 389 24.10 -27.51 15.57
C ALA A 389 22.84 -26.63 15.68
N SER A 390 22.54 -25.82 14.67
CA SER A 390 21.35 -24.97 14.57
C SER A 390 20.06 -25.76 14.80
N ALA A 391 19.86 -26.85 14.05
CA ALA A 391 18.69 -27.74 14.18
C ALA A 391 18.57 -28.44 15.54
N SER A 392 19.61 -28.41 16.39
CA SER A 392 19.58 -28.98 17.75
C SER A 392 18.92 -28.07 18.79
N ASN A 393 18.70 -26.79 18.47
CA ASN A 393 18.11 -25.77 19.35
C ASN A 393 18.67 -25.80 20.80
N GLY A 394 19.99 -25.62 20.95
CA GLY A 394 20.66 -25.60 22.25
C GLY A 394 21.29 -26.91 22.70
N ALA A 395 21.07 -28.03 22.03
CA ALA A 395 21.59 -29.34 22.46
C ALA A 395 23.00 -29.68 21.94
N ILE A 396 23.49 -28.99 20.91
CA ILE A 396 24.78 -29.24 20.24
C ILE A 396 25.56 -27.91 20.09
N GLY A 397 26.88 -27.94 20.31
CA GLY A 397 27.78 -26.79 20.18
C GLY A 397 28.58 -26.77 18.87
N ALA A 398 29.37 -25.72 18.67
CA ALA A 398 30.32 -25.60 17.57
C ALA A 398 31.38 -26.71 17.63
N GLY A 399 31.60 -27.41 16.52
CA GLY A 399 32.38 -28.66 16.49
C GLY A 399 31.62 -29.91 16.95
N LEU A 400 30.30 -29.82 17.17
CA LEU A 400 29.41 -30.89 17.63
C LEU A 400 29.62 -31.36 19.08
N GLY A 401 28.67 -32.16 19.59
CA GLY A 401 28.61 -32.58 20.99
C GLY A 401 27.97 -31.53 21.90
N VAL A 402 27.75 -31.88 23.18
CA VAL A 402 27.07 -31.01 24.16
C VAL A 402 27.83 -29.68 24.33
N PRO A 403 27.17 -28.50 24.28
CA PRO A 403 27.80 -27.20 24.52
C PRO A 403 28.53 -27.11 25.87
N ARG A 404 29.70 -26.46 25.89
CA ARG A 404 30.52 -26.26 27.10
C ARG A 404 29.87 -25.33 28.13
N VAL A 405 29.20 -24.29 27.63
CA VAL A 405 28.28 -23.41 28.36
C VAL A 405 26.94 -23.39 27.63
N PRO A 406 25.83 -22.94 28.25
CA PRO A 406 24.58 -22.75 27.52
C PRO A 406 24.73 -21.81 26.31
N TRP A 407 23.98 -22.06 25.24
CA TRP A 407 23.82 -21.10 24.14
C TRP A 407 23.34 -19.74 24.66
N ALA A 408 23.53 -18.70 23.84
CA ALA A 408 22.90 -17.40 24.06
C ALA A 408 21.38 -17.55 24.32
N PRO A 409 20.79 -16.78 25.26
CA PRO A 409 19.34 -16.71 25.41
C PRO A 409 18.65 -16.14 24.17
N ASP A 410 17.36 -16.39 24.05
CA ASP A 410 16.50 -15.69 23.10
C ASP A 410 16.40 -14.19 23.45
N PHE A 411 16.10 -13.35 22.46
CA PHE A 411 15.88 -11.92 22.67
C PHE A 411 14.61 -11.68 23.48
N GLY A 412 14.67 -10.76 24.44
CA GLY A 412 13.51 -10.47 25.29
C GLY A 412 12.56 -9.46 24.67
N GLY A 413 11.33 -9.87 24.41
CA GLY A 413 10.22 -8.95 24.17
C GLY A 413 9.99 -8.53 22.71
N ILE A 414 10.88 -8.91 21.78
CA ILE A 414 10.46 -9.04 20.37
C ILE A 414 9.73 -10.38 20.28
N VAL A 415 8.45 -10.33 19.91
CA VAL A 415 7.64 -11.51 19.65
C VAL A 415 8.27 -12.21 18.44
N GLN A 416 8.59 -13.51 18.55
CA GLN A 416 8.87 -14.32 17.35
C GLN A 416 7.69 -14.09 16.40
N ASP A 417 7.96 -13.57 15.21
CA ASP A 417 6.89 -13.27 14.27
C ASP A 417 6.09 -14.55 13.99
N THR A 418 4.80 -14.47 14.27
CA THR A 418 3.81 -15.55 14.07
C THR A 418 2.59 -15.04 13.31
N LEU A 419 2.68 -13.81 12.77
CA LEU A 419 1.62 -13.16 12.03
C LEU A 419 2.05 -13.21 10.55
N PRO A 420 1.47 -14.10 9.73
CA PRO A 420 1.82 -14.11 8.32
C PRO A 420 1.45 -12.78 7.67
N PRO A 421 2.09 -12.43 6.52
CA PRO A 421 1.77 -11.22 5.80
C PRO A 421 0.29 -11.08 5.47
N ALA A 422 -0.13 -9.86 5.18
CA ALA A 422 -1.40 -9.59 4.52
C ALA A 422 -1.14 -9.15 3.07
N SER A 423 -1.58 -9.93 2.10
CA SER A 423 -1.56 -9.55 0.68
C SER A 423 -2.93 -9.13 0.13
N THR A 424 -2.88 -8.37 -0.98
CA THR A 424 -4.05 -7.92 -1.74
C THR A 424 -3.72 -7.90 -3.24
N ALA A 425 -4.73 -8.15 -4.07
CA ALA A 425 -4.63 -8.04 -5.53
C ALA A 425 -5.52 -6.92 -6.07
N ALA A 426 -4.98 -6.13 -7.00
CA ALA A 426 -5.69 -5.14 -7.79
C ALA A 426 -5.79 -5.58 -9.25
N LEU A 427 -6.95 -5.36 -9.88
CA LEU A 427 -7.23 -5.68 -11.28
C LEU A 427 -7.17 -4.41 -12.14
N SER A 428 -6.60 -4.51 -13.35
CA SER A 428 -6.59 -3.45 -14.35
C SER A 428 -6.94 -3.97 -15.74
N GLY A 429 -7.95 -3.37 -16.39
CA GLY A 429 -8.45 -3.77 -17.69
C GLY A 429 -9.69 -2.94 -18.09
N SER A 430 -10.15 -3.09 -19.32
CA SER A 430 -11.36 -2.42 -19.82
C SER A 430 -12.60 -3.19 -19.39
N SER A 431 -13.60 -2.50 -18.83
CA SER A 431 -14.91 -3.07 -18.47
C SER A 431 -16.04 -2.16 -18.94
N SER A 432 -16.98 -2.70 -19.70
CA SER A 432 -18.17 -1.99 -20.21
C SER A 432 -19.42 -2.16 -19.33
N GLY A 433 -19.47 -3.18 -18.47
CA GLY A 433 -20.57 -3.36 -17.53
C GLY A 433 -20.37 -4.53 -16.56
N GLY A 434 -20.99 -4.43 -15.38
CA GLY A 434 -21.04 -5.51 -14.40
C GLY A 434 -19.67 -5.95 -13.87
N ASN A 435 -19.50 -7.26 -13.71
CA ASN A 435 -18.30 -7.89 -13.15
C ASN A 435 -17.46 -8.60 -14.24
N TRP A 436 -17.43 -8.05 -15.46
CA TRP A 436 -16.73 -8.60 -16.62
C TRP A 436 -15.78 -7.57 -17.24
N PHE A 437 -14.71 -8.05 -17.85
CA PHE A 437 -13.77 -7.27 -18.64
C PHE A 437 -13.88 -7.63 -20.12
N VAL A 438 -13.77 -6.62 -20.99
CA VAL A 438 -13.77 -6.74 -22.46
C VAL A 438 -12.36 -6.60 -23.04
N SER A 439 -11.36 -6.98 -22.23
CA SER A 439 -9.95 -7.05 -22.59
C SER A 439 -9.24 -8.08 -21.71
N SER A 440 -7.97 -8.36 -22.02
CA SER A 440 -7.06 -8.94 -21.03
C SER A 440 -6.96 -8.06 -19.78
N VAL A 441 -6.61 -8.68 -18.65
CA VAL A 441 -6.61 -8.05 -17.33
C VAL A 441 -5.25 -8.24 -16.66
N GLY A 442 -4.63 -7.14 -16.25
CA GLY A 442 -3.46 -7.15 -15.38
C GLY A 442 -3.86 -7.37 -13.93
N VAL A 443 -3.19 -8.30 -13.25
CA VAL A 443 -3.36 -8.59 -11.82
C VAL A 443 -2.09 -8.18 -11.11
N THR A 444 -2.17 -7.11 -10.31
CA THR A 444 -1.05 -6.61 -9.50
C THR A 444 -1.25 -7.06 -8.06
N VAL A 445 -0.37 -7.90 -7.55
CA VAL A 445 -0.36 -8.31 -6.13
C VAL A 445 0.59 -7.40 -5.36
N SER A 446 0.21 -7.07 -4.14
CA SER A 446 1.03 -6.38 -3.14
C SER A 446 0.85 -7.04 -1.78
N ALA A 447 1.87 -7.01 -0.93
CA ALA A 447 1.81 -7.56 0.41
C ALA A 447 2.55 -6.67 1.41
N THR A 448 2.08 -6.69 2.65
CA THR A 448 2.73 -6.02 3.79
C THR A 448 2.80 -6.98 4.96
N ASP A 449 3.94 -6.97 5.65
CA ASP A 449 4.02 -7.41 7.04
C ASP A 449 4.59 -6.24 7.89
N SER A 450 4.38 -6.31 9.21
CA SER A 450 4.73 -5.32 10.22
C SER A 450 5.67 -5.81 11.32
N GLN A 451 6.17 -7.06 11.25
CA GLN A 451 7.03 -7.68 12.26
C GLN A 451 8.39 -8.13 11.70
N SER A 452 8.43 -8.94 10.63
CA SER A 452 9.66 -9.37 9.96
C SER A 452 9.75 -8.94 8.48
N GLY A 453 8.65 -8.48 7.88
CA GLY A 453 8.59 -8.02 6.49
C GLY A 453 8.39 -9.16 5.48
N VAL A 454 8.01 -8.81 4.24
CA VAL A 454 7.66 -9.80 3.22
C VAL A 454 8.91 -10.33 2.51
N ALA A 455 9.15 -11.64 2.56
CA ALA A 455 10.25 -12.29 1.85
C ALA A 455 9.88 -12.69 0.41
N THR A 456 8.70 -13.26 0.18
CA THR A 456 8.23 -13.63 -1.17
C THR A 456 6.71 -13.50 -1.33
N ILE A 457 6.27 -13.34 -2.57
CA ILE A 457 4.88 -13.51 -3.00
C ILE A 457 4.86 -14.60 -4.08
N GLN A 458 3.96 -15.56 -3.95
CA GLN A 458 3.71 -16.64 -4.91
C GLN A 458 2.35 -16.44 -5.56
N VAL A 459 2.26 -16.74 -6.86
CA VAL A 459 1.05 -16.58 -7.67
C VAL A 459 0.86 -17.76 -8.62
N ARG A 460 -0.39 -18.08 -8.98
CA ARG A 460 -0.74 -18.97 -10.09
C ARG A 460 -2.05 -18.55 -10.74
N THR A 461 -2.24 -18.94 -11.99
CA THR A 461 -3.52 -18.77 -12.72
C THR A 461 -4.14 -20.15 -12.98
N ASP A 462 -5.47 -20.24 -12.86
CA ASP A 462 -6.31 -21.40 -13.20
C ASP A 462 -5.83 -22.75 -12.65
N GLY A 463 -5.33 -22.74 -11.40
CA GLY A 463 -4.85 -23.94 -10.71
C GLY A 463 -3.51 -24.49 -11.22
N GLY A 464 -2.79 -23.72 -12.04
CA GLY A 464 -1.45 -24.07 -12.54
C GLY A 464 -0.35 -24.15 -11.48
N ALA A 465 0.90 -24.24 -11.93
CA ALA A 465 2.05 -24.25 -11.03
C ALA A 465 2.22 -22.89 -10.33
N TRP A 466 2.57 -22.91 -9.04
CA TRP A 466 3.01 -21.72 -8.30
C TRP A 466 4.29 -21.13 -8.90
N GLN A 467 4.33 -19.81 -9.05
CA GLN A 467 5.47 -19.03 -9.55
C GLN A 467 5.74 -17.84 -8.62
N LEU A 468 7.01 -17.45 -8.49
CA LEU A 468 7.39 -16.24 -7.76
C LEU A 468 6.85 -15.00 -8.50
N TYR A 469 6.09 -14.18 -7.79
CA TYR A 469 5.55 -12.93 -8.33
C TYR A 469 6.64 -11.85 -8.35
N THR A 470 7.08 -11.47 -9.56
CA THR A 470 8.09 -10.43 -9.80
C THR A 470 7.56 -9.26 -10.66
N SER A 471 6.37 -9.42 -11.26
CA SER A 471 5.70 -8.43 -12.10
C SER A 471 4.20 -8.76 -12.18
N PRO A 472 3.31 -7.80 -12.50
CA PRO A 472 1.88 -8.06 -12.69
C PRO A 472 1.60 -9.21 -13.67
N VAL A 473 0.59 -10.02 -13.36
CA VAL A 473 0.20 -11.19 -14.15
C VAL A 473 -0.90 -10.80 -15.13
N THR A 474 -0.71 -11.05 -16.43
CA THR A 474 -1.76 -10.83 -17.44
C THR A 474 -2.63 -12.06 -17.61
N VAL A 475 -3.93 -11.93 -17.32
CA VAL A 475 -4.97 -12.92 -17.63
C VAL A 475 -5.60 -12.57 -18.98
N ALA A 476 -5.83 -13.56 -19.85
CA ALA A 476 -6.36 -13.37 -21.19
C ALA A 476 -7.05 -14.64 -21.72
N GLY A 477 -7.92 -14.47 -22.72
CA GLY A 477 -8.89 -15.48 -23.15
C GLY A 477 -10.25 -15.24 -22.49
N ASP A 478 -11.32 -15.73 -23.10
CA ASP A 478 -12.69 -15.56 -22.61
C ASP A 478 -13.05 -16.65 -21.58
N GLY A 479 -13.80 -16.27 -20.54
CA GLY A 479 -14.27 -17.19 -19.50
C GLY A 479 -14.22 -16.62 -18.08
N THR A 480 -14.24 -17.51 -17.09
CA THR A 480 -14.00 -17.18 -15.67
C THR A 480 -12.71 -17.84 -15.22
N HIS A 481 -11.71 -17.01 -14.92
CA HIS A 481 -10.40 -17.39 -14.44
C HIS A 481 -10.29 -17.19 -12.91
N ALA A 482 -9.31 -17.84 -12.31
CA ALA A 482 -8.90 -17.64 -10.93
C ALA A 482 -7.40 -17.37 -10.85
N VAL A 483 -7.01 -16.26 -10.22
CA VAL A 483 -5.61 -16.00 -9.84
C VAL A 483 -5.48 -16.19 -8.34
N ASP A 484 -4.80 -17.26 -7.95
CA ASP A 484 -4.50 -17.56 -6.55
C ASP A 484 -3.15 -16.96 -6.17
N TYR A 485 -3.03 -16.45 -4.95
CA TYR A 485 -1.81 -15.85 -4.44
C TYR A 485 -1.64 -16.07 -2.93
N TYR A 486 -0.39 -16.07 -2.48
CA TYR A 486 -0.02 -15.99 -1.06
C TYR A 486 1.39 -15.40 -0.89
N ALA A 487 1.67 -14.84 0.27
CA ALA A 487 2.96 -14.31 0.67
C ALA A 487 3.56 -15.10 1.85
N THR A 488 4.88 -15.01 1.96
CA THR A 488 5.69 -15.53 3.06
C THR A 488 6.55 -14.39 3.61
N ASP A 489 6.59 -14.24 4.93
CA ASP A 489 7.46 -13.27 5.62
C ASP A 489 8.91 -13.75 5.76
N VAL A 490 9.78 -12.95 6.37
CA VAL A 490 11.20 -13.28 6.60
C VAL A 490 11.38 -14.29 7.75
N ALA A 491 10.44 -14.37 8.70
CA ALA A 491 10.43 -15.38 9.75
C ALA A 491 9.98 -16.78 9.29
N GLY A 492 9.32 -16.86 8.13
CA GLY A 492 8.83 -18.07 7.49
C GLY A 492 7.33 -18.37 7.69
N ASN A 493 6.52 -17.46 8.25
CA ASN A 493 5.07 -17.68 8.25
C ASN A 493 4.48 -17.44 6.86
N VAL A 494 3.43 -18.20 6.54
CA VAL A 494 2.79 -18.23 5.22
C VAL A 494 1.32 -17.88 5.40
N GLU A 495 0.81 -16.91 4.65
CA GLU A 495 -0.61 -16.53 4.74
C GLU A 495 -1.53 -17.58 4.12
N SER A 496 -2.82 -17.53 4.46
CA SER A 496 -3.82 -18.37 3.80
C SER A 496 -3.96 -17.98 2.32
N THR A 497 -3.90 -18.94 1.40
CA THR A 497 -4.05 -18.68 -0.04
C THR A 497 -5.31 -17.88 -0.36
N HIS A 498 -5.10 -16.67 -0.87
CA HIS A 498 -6.12 -15.80 -1.44
C HIS A 498 -6.38 -16.18 -2.90
N SER A 499 -7.56 -15.81 -3.40
CA SER A 499 -7.95 -16.04 -4.79
C SER A 499 -8.80 -14.87 -5.28
N VAL A 500 -8.49 -14.34 -6.46
CA VAL A 500 -9.30 -13.33 -7.15
C VAL A 500 -9.85 -13.92 -8.44
N SER A 501 -11.17 -13.82 -8.62
CA SER A 501 -11.83 -14.26 -9.85
C SER A 501 -11.78 -13.13 -10.88
N VAL A 502 -11.31 -13.46 -12.07
CA VAL A 502 -11.22 -12.55 -13.22
C VAL A 502 -12.16 -13.10 -14.30
N LYS A 503 -13.06 -12.28 -14.80
CA LYS A 503 -14.02 -12.69 -15.83
C LYS A 503 -13.83 -11.86 -17.09
N ILE A 504 -13.59 -12.52 -18.21
CA ILE A 504 -13.28 -11.89 -19.48
C ILE A 504 -14.29 -12.37 -20.51
N ASP A 505 -14.82 -11.45 -21.29
CA ASP A 505 -15.63 -11.75 -22.48
C ASP A 505 -15.39 -10.68 -23.53
N THR A 506 -14.74 -11.05 -24.63
CA THR A 506 -14.34 -10.14 -25.72
C THR A 506 -15.20 -10.32 -26.98
N VAL A 507 -16.25 -11.13 -26.91
CA VAL A 507 -17.06 -11.54 -28.06
C VAL A 507 -18.45 -10.89 -27.99
N SER A 508 -18.81 -10.11 -29.01
CA SER A 508 -20.19 -9.62 -29.13
C SER A 508 -21.19 -10.77 -29.26
N PRO A 509 -22.41 -10.63 -28.70
CA PRO A 509 -23.48 -11.61 -28.91
C PRO A 509 -23.85 -11.69 -30.39
N ALA A 510 -24.59 -12.73 -30.78
CA ALA A 510 -25.16 -12.85 -32.12
C ALA A 510 -26.69 -12.94 -32.05
N SER A 511 -27.41 -12.07 -32.75
CA SER A 511 -28.87 -12.09 -32.86
C SER A 511 -29.41 -12.49 -34.24
N LEU A 512 -30.69 -12.87 -34.25
CA LEU A 512 -31.43 -13.35 -35.41
C LEU A 512 -32.87 -12.83 -35.38
N SER A 513 -33.44 -12.58 -36.55
CA SER A 513 -34.85 -12.23 -36.74
C SER A 513 -35.60 -13.27 -37.56
N GLN A 514 -36.81 -13.62 -37.13
CA GLN A 514 -37.79 -14.38 -37.89
C GLN A 514 -39.03 -13.51 -38.17
N VAL A 515 -39.46 -13.43 -39.43
CA VAL A 515 -40.67 -12.72 -39.85
C VAL A 515 -41.73 -13.74 -40.28
N ALA A 516 -42.94 -13.63 -39.74
CA ALA A 516 -44.06 -14.53 -40.01
C ALA A 516 -45.32 -13.75 -40.41
N GLY A 517 -45.94 -14.14 -41.52
CA GLY A 517 -47.18 -13.54 -42.05
C GLY A 517 -47.61 -14.21 -43.34
N THR A 518 -48.63 -13.68 -44.01
CA THR A 518 -49.15 -14.25 -45.28
C THR A 518 -48.34 -13.74 -46.48
N PRO A 519 -47.52 -14.56 -47.16
CA PRO A 519 -46.63 -14.09 -48.22
C PRO A 519 -47.38 -13.75 -49.51
N ALA A 520 -46.87 -12.77 -50.26
CA ALA A 520 -47.32 -12.39 -51.58
C ALA A 520 -46.19 -11.77 -52.40
N GLY A 521 -45.76 -12.42 -53.48
CA GLY A 521 -44.65 -11.96 -54.30
C GLY A 521 -43.35 -11.83 -53.48
N SER A 522 -42.78 -10.62 -53.43
CA SER A 522 -41.58 -10.28 -52.65
C SER A 522 -41.89 -9.66 -51.27
N GLY A 523 -43.09 -9.85 -50.74
CA GLY A 523 -43.54 -9.25 -49.47
C GLY A 523 -44.71 -10.01 -48.85
N TYR A 524 -45.56 -9.29 -48.11
CA TYR A 524 -46.73 -9.84 -47.41
C TYR A 524 -48.00 -9.01 -47.68
N ILE A 525 -49.19 -9.63 -47.52
CA ILE A 525 -50.51 -9.00 -47.74
C ILE A 525 -51.30 -8.71 -46.44
N SER A 526 -50.69 -8.90 -45.28
CA SER A 526 -51.29 -8.67 -43.96
C SER A 526 -50.19 -8.34 -42.94
N PRO A 527 -50.52 -7.73 -41.78
CA PRO A 527 -49.54 -7.42 -40.73
C PRO A 527 -48.73 -8.65 -40.30
N VAL A 528 -47.41 -8.50 -40.33
CA VAL A 528 -46.47 -9.57 -39.94
C VAL A 528 -46.21 -9.56 -38.44
N THR A 529 -45.74 -10.68 -37.92
CA THR A 529 -45.14 -10.81 -36.58
C THR A 529 -43.64 -11.01 -36.72
N VAL A 530 -42.85 -10.25 -35.96
CA VAL A 530 -41.39 -10.34 -35.91
C VAL A 530 -40.99 -10.91 -34.55
N THR A 531 -40.23 -12.00 -34.60
CA THR A 531 -39.60 -12.64 -33.43
C THR A 531 -38.11 -12.39 -33.52
N LEU A 532 -37.51 -11.89 -32.44
CA LEU A 532 -36.06 -11.77 -32.29
C LEU A 532 -35.55 -12.83 -31.29
N SER A 533 -34.32 -13.27 -31.49
CA SER A 533 -33.57 -14.12 -30.56
C SER A 533 -32.09 -13.75 -30.61
N ALA A 534 -31.35 -14.03 -29.54
CA ALA A 534 -29.91 -13.85 -29.51
C ALA A 534 -29.26 -14.93 -28.65
N SER A 535 -27.97 -15.15 -28.89
CA SER A 535 -27.11 -16.05 -28.11
C SER A 535 -25.76 -15.42 -27.89
N ASP A 536 -25.24 -15.58 -26.67
CA ASP A 536 -23.83 -15.50 -26.35
C ASP A 536 -23.42 -16.76 -25.57
N ALA A 537 -22.14 -17.13 -25.63
CA ALA A 537 -21.56 -18.33 -25.04
C ALA A 537 -20.81 -18.11 -23.72
N THR A 538 -20.41 -16.88 -23.38
CA THR A 538 -19.46 -16.60 -22.29
C THR A 538 -20.13 -15.85 -21.12
N SER A 539 -20.56 -14.61 -21.33
CA SER A 539 -21.26 -13.80 -20.31
C SER A 539 -22.78 -13.96 -20.36
N GLY A 540 -23.31 -14.34 -21.52
CA GLY A 540 -24.73 -14.51 -21.83
C GLY A 540 -25.38 -13.21 -22.30
N VAL A 541 -26.55 -13.31 -22.95
CA VAL A 541 -27.28 -12.13 -23.42
C VAL A 541 -27.84 -11.30 -22.25
N GLN A 542 -27.69 -9.98 -22.31
CA GLN A 542 -28.31 -9.02 -21.40
C GLN A 542 -29.59 -8.43 -21.98
N SER A 543 -29.57 -8.00 -23.24
CA SER A 543 -30.74 -7.45 -23.91
C SER A 543 -30.67 -7.59 -25.43
N ILE A 544 -31.84 -7.46 -26.07
CA ILE A 544 -31.95 -7.17 -27.51
C ILE A 544 -32.73 -5.87 -27.62
N SER A 545 -32.22 -4.90 -28.37
CA SER A 545 -32.88 -3.65 -28.74
C SER A 545 -33.35 -3.71 -30.18
N TYR A 546 -34.50 -3.09 -30.49
CA TYR A 546 -34.97 -2.90 -31.86
C TYR A 546 -35.67 -1.55 -32.06
N ARG A 547 -35.75 -1.09 -33.31
CA ARG A 547 -36.61 0.03 -33.74
C ARG A 547 -37.23 -0.26 -35.11
N ILE A 548 -38.30 0.45 -35.42
CA ILE A 548 -39.05 0.34 -36.68
C ILE A 548 -39.04 1.72 -37.36
N ASP A 549 -38.69 1.79 -38.64
CA ASP A 549 -38.74 2.99 -39.49
C ASP A 549 -38.04 4.24 -38.91
N GLY A 550 -36.94 4.03 -38.18
CA GLY A 550 -36.20 5.10 -37.50
C GLY A 550 -36.92 5.73 -36.29
N GLY A 551 -38.04 5.17 -35.86
CA GLY A 551 -38.81 5.59 -34.69
C GLY A 551 -38.19 5.19 -33.35
N ALA A 552 -39.04 5.06 -32.32
CA ALA A 552 -38.60 4.70 -30.97
C ALA A 552 -37.80 3.38 -30.93
N GLN A 553 -36.77 3.34 -30.07
CA GLN A 553 -36.00 2.13 -29.76
C GLN A 553 -36.58 1.47 -28.52
N TRP A 554 -36.81 0.16 -28.62
CA TRP A 554 -37.48 -0.68 -27.62
C TRP A 554 -36.60 -1.86 -27.23
N THR A 555 -36.64 -2.25 -25.96
CA THR A 555 -36.11 -3.55 -25.52
C THR A 555 -37.09 -4.65 -25.91
N TYR A 556 -36.60 -5.67 -26.62
CA TYR A 556 -37.39 -6.83 -27.02
C TYR A 556 -37.71 -7.71 -25.80
N SER A 557 -39.02 -7.96 -25.58
CA SER A 557 -39.54 -8.80 -24.50
C SER A 557 -40.52 -9.88 -24.97
N ALA A 558 -41.11 -9.71 -26.15
CA ALA A 558 -42.01 -10.64 -26.82
C ALA A 558 -42.05 -10.32 -28.33
N PRO A 559 -42.50 -11.25 -29.19
CA PRO A 559 -42.73 -10.96 -30.61
C PRO A 559 -43.68 -9.79 -30.81
N PHE A 560 -43.32 -8.89 -31.73
CA PHE A 560 -44.07 -7.66 -32.04
C PHE A 560 -44.65 -7.71 -33.46
N ARG A 561 -45.57 -6.81 -33.78
CA ARG A 561 -46.16 -6.69 -35.13
C ARG A 561 -45.59 -5.52 -35.90
N VAL A 562 -45.62 -5.63 -37.23
CA VAL A 562 -45.33 -4.54 -38.17
C VAL A 562 -46.50 -4.47 -39.16
N ALA A 563 -47.11 -3.29 -39.27
CA ALA A 563 -48.28 -3.05 -40.09
C ALA A 563 -48.22 -1.69 -40.81
N GLY A 564 -48.89 -1.62 -41.95
CA GLY A 564 -48.82 -0.50 -42.89
C GLY A 564 -48.90 -1.01 -44.32
N ASN A 565 -48.80 -0.10 -45.29
CA ASN A 565 -48.50 -0.43 -46.68
C ASN A 565 -47.24 0.35 -47.07
N GLY A 566 -46.27 -0.33 -47.68
CA GLY A 566 -44.94 0.20 -47.97
C GLY A 566 -43.83 -0.75 -47.53
N THR A 567 -42.59 -0.26 -47.63
CA THR A 567 -41.41 -0.95 -47.08
C THR A 567 -41.13 -0.43 -45.68
N HIS A 568 -41.25 -1.30 -44.69
CA HIS A 568 -40.84 -1.04 -43.31
C HIS A 568 -39.43 -1.56 -43.07
N VAL A 569 -38.66 -0.91 -42.23
CA VAL A 569 -37.29 -1.32 -41.86
C VAL A 569 -37.23 -1.58 -40.35
N VAL A 570 -36.93 -2.82 -39.99
CA VAL A 570 -36.67 -3.23 -38.60
C VAL A 570 -35.16 -3.27 -38.39
N GLU A 571 -34.65 -2.43 -37.51
CA GLU A 571 -33.24 -2.42 -37.10
C GLU A 571 -33.12 -3.00 -35.69
N TYR A 572 -32.14 -3.87 -35.44
CA TYR A 572 -31.96 -4.53 -34.14
C TYR A 572 -30.49 -4.84 -33.81
N HIS A 573 -30.19 -4.95 -32.51
CA HIS A 573 -28.90 -5.42 -31.98
C HIS A 573 -29.05 -6.01 -30.58
N ALA A 574 -28.20 -6.96 -30.23
CA ALA A 574 -28.03 -7.53 -28.90
C ALA A 574 -26.82 -6.94 -28.15
N ILE A 575 -26.92 -6.96 -26.82
CA ILE A 575 -25.84 -6.65 -25.88
C ILE A 575 -25.74 -7.80 -24.86
N ASP A 576 -24.53 -8.21 -24.51
CA ASP A 576 -24.25 -9.29 -23.54
C ASP A 576 -24.12 -8.76 -22.08
N GLN A 577 -23.80 -9.65 -21.12
CA GLN A 577 -23.62 -9.27 -19.71
C GLN A 577 -22.27 -8.61 -19.41
N ALA A 578 -21.33 -8.58 -20.37
CA ALA A 578 -20.08 -7.83 -20.28
C ALA A 578 -20.19 -6.40 -20.85
N GLY A 579 -21.21 -6.13 -21.65
CA GLY A 579 -21.45 -4.89 -22.38
C GLY A 579 -20.91 -4.88 -23.81
N ASN A 580 -20.50 -6.01 -24.38
CA ASN A 580 -20.22 -6.09 -25.82
C ASN A 580 -21.54 -5.95 -26.59
N SER A 581 -21.58 -5.03 -27.55
CA SER A 581 -22.68 -4.89 -28.51
C SER A 581 -22.29 -5.55 -29.82
N GLU A 582 -23.24 -6.18 -30.50
CA GLU A 582 -23.06 -6.53 -31.92
C GLU A 582 -23.28 -5.31 -32.83
N SER A 583 -22.96 -5.47 -34.12
CA SER A 583 -23.30 -4.50 -35.16
C SER A 583 -24.80 -4.51 -35.48
N VAL A 584 -25.43 -3.34 -35.61
CA VAL A 584 -26.88 -3.23 -35.90
C VAL A 584 -27.25 -3.98 -37.18
N HIS A 585 -28.08 -5.01 -37.03
CA HIS A 585 -28.74 -5.72 -38.12
C HIS A 585 -29.97 -4.95 -38.61
N SER A 586 -30.35 -5.18 -39.87
CA SER A 586 -31.49 -4.52 -40.52
C SER A 586 -32.24 -5.49 -41.42
N VAL A 587 -33.58 -5.45 -41.36
CA VAL A 587 -34.48 -6.27 -42.19
C VAL A 587 -35.58 -5.39 -42.77
N SER A 588 -35.64 -5.35 -44.11
CA SER A 588 -36.70 -4.68 -44.86
C SER A 588 -37.89 -5.61 -45.08
N ILE A 589 -39.09 -5.15 -44.72
CA ILE A 589 -40.36 -5.87 -44.78
C ILE A 589 -41.30 -5.11 -45.72
N LEU A 590 -41.60 -5.67 -46.88
CA LEU A 590 -42.57 -5.09 -47.82
C LEU A 590 -43.99 -5.58 -47.50
N LEU A 591 -44.89 -4.63 -47.21
CA LEU A 591 -46.33 -4.85 -47.02
C LEU A 591 -47.10 -4.20 -48.18
N SER A 592 -47.91 -5.01 -48.87
CA SER A 592 -48.59 -4.63 -50.13
C SER A 592 -50.04 -5.15 -50.17
N GLY A 593 -50.77 -5.05 -49.05
CA GLY A 593 -52.06 -5.70 -48.84
C GLY A 593 -53.17 -4.78 -48.35
N ALA A 594 -54.42 -5.16 -48.65
CA ALA A 594 -55.63 -4.41 -48.25
C ALA A 594 -56.46 -5.12 -47.17
N ILE A 595 -55.95 -6.21 -46.57
CA ILE A 595 -56.67 -7.02 -45.59
C ILE A 595 -56.19 -6.65 -44.19
N GLY A 596 -57.10 -6.19 -43.33
CA GLY A 596 -56.79 -5.76 -41.96
C GLY A 596 -56.17 -4.37 -41.85
N ILE A 597 -56.33 -3.50 -42.86
CA ILE A 597 -55.76 -2.14 -42.84
C ILE A 597 -56.65 -1.11 -42.15
N HIS A 598 -56.04 -0.28 -41.31
CA HIS A 598 -56.62 0.95 -40.78
C HIS A 598 -55.56 2.06 -40.67
N LEU A 599 -55.96 3.25 -40.21
CA LEU A 599 -55.03 4.36 -39.96
C LEU A 599 -54.25 4.11 -38.66
N PRO A 600 -52.97 4.54 -38.58
CA PRO A 600 -52.22 4.56 -37.32
C PRO A 600 -52.91 5.38 -36.23
N PRO A 601 -52.57 5.17 -34.94
CA PRO A 601 -53.03 6.03 -33.86
C PRO A 601 -52.48 7.46 -34.01
N VAL A 602 -53.07 8.40 -33.26
CA VAL A 602 -52.67 9.81 -33.22
C VAL A 602 -52.62 10.28 -31.76
N THR A 603 -51.47 10.80 -31.32
CA THR A 603 -51.32 11.34 -29.95
C THR A 603 -51.62 12.84 -29.87
N ILE A 604 -52.48 13.20 -28.93
CA ILE A 604 -52.74 14.57 -28.48
C ILE A 604 -51.86 14.85 -27.26
N LEU A 605 -51.07 15.93 -27.33
CA LEU A 605 -50.25 16.46 -26.22
C LEU A 605 -50.98 17.60 -25.52
N SER A 606 -51.04 17.54 -24.19
CA SER A 606 -51.44 18.64 -23.30
C SER A 606 -50.30 18.99 -22.33
N LYS A 607 -50.16 20.29 -22.03
CA LYS A 607 -49.14 20.84 -21.11
C LYS A 607 -49.81 21.80 -20.12
N GLY A 608 -49.85 21.43 -18.85
CA GLY A 608 -50.34 22.27 -17.75
C GLY A 608 -49.19 22.97 -17.03
N GLY A 609 -49.25 24.30 -16.91
CA GLY A 609 -48.21 25.10 -16.23
C GLY A 609 -48.42 26.59 -16.45
N THR A 610 -47.73 27.42 -15.67
CA THR A 610 -47.81 28.88 -15.79
C THR A 610 -46.87 29.37 -16.88
N GLY A 611 -47.41 29.87 -17.99
CA GLY A 611 -46.62 30.43 -19.08
C GLY A 611 -45.92 31.72 -18.68
N GLY A 612 -44.64 31.84 -19.04
CA GLY A 612 -43.82 33.03 -18.88
C GLY A 612 -43.63 33.81 -20.20
N ALA A 613 -42.60 34.64 -20.24
CA ALA A 613 -42.11 35.30 -21.44
C ALA A 613 -41.40 34.32 -22.40
N ASN A 614 -41.24 34.74 -23.66
CA ASN A 614 -40.36 34.13 -24.67
C ASN A 614 -40.48 32.60 -24.89
N GLY A 615 -41.64 32.00 -24.57
CA GLY A 615 -41.87 30.55 -24.72
C GLY A 615 -41.32 29.69 -23.58
N TRP A 616 -41.07 30.29 -22.41
CA TRP A 616 -40.78 29.59 -21.16
C TRP A 616 -42.03 29.37 -20.31
N TYR A 617 -41.92 28.52 -19.29
CA TYR A 617 -42.87 28.39 -18.19
C TYR A 617 -42.18 28.80 -16.88
N ILE A 618 -42.87 29.62 -16.08
CA ILE A 618 -42.45 30.06 -14.74
C ILE A 618 -42.98 29.14 -13.62
N SER A 619 -43.41 27.94 -14.01
CA SER A 619 -43.66 26.82 -13.10
C SER A 619 -43.21 25.53 -13.78
N ASN A 620 -43.05 24.46 -13.00
CA ASN A 620 -43.00 23.10 -13.53
C ASN A 620 -44.20 22.84 -14.48
N VAL A 621 -44.02 21.93 -15.44
CA VAL A 621 -44.97 21.65 -16.52
C VAL A 621 -45.45 20.20 -16.45
N ASP A 622 -46.71 20.00 -16.14
CA ASP A 622 -47.35 18.68 -16.13
C ASP A 622 -47.78 18.31 -17.56
N VAL A 623 -47.18 17.26 -18.10
CA VAL A 623 -47.43 16.71 -19.44
C VAL A 623 -48.43 15.58 -19.37
N THR A 624 -49.46 15.67 -20.20
CA THR A 624 -50.47 14.61 -20.39
C THR A 624 -50.55 14.25 -21.87
N LEU A 625 -50.35 12.97 -22.19
CA LEU A 625 -50.52 12.41 -23.53
C LEU A 625 -51.83 11.62 -23.59
N SER A 626 -52.52 11.66 -24.72
CA SER A 626 -53.72 10.86 -24.97
C SER A 626 -53.80 10.48 -26.45
N ALA A 627 -53.83 9.19 -26.76
CA ALA A 627 -53.89 8.70 -28.14
C ALA A 627 -55.26 8.13 -28.51
N SER A 628 -55.63 8.28 -29.78
CA SER A 628 -56.84 7.70 -30.38
C SER A 628 -56.51 7.00 -31.70
N GLY A 629 -57.30 5.99 -32.08
CA GLY A 629 -57.02 5.12 -33.23
C GLY A 629 -58.25 4.30 -33.62
N ALA A 630 -58.05 3.16 -34.30
CA ALA A 630 -59.15 2.32 -34.75
C ALA A 630 -59.96 1.72 -33.58
N SER A 631 -61.29 1.73 -33.73
CA SER A 631 -62.22 1.32 -32.67
C SER A 631 -62.07 -0.16 -32.31
N GLY A 632 -61.60 -0.42 -31.08
CA GLY A 632 -61.46 -1.77 -30.52
C GLY A 632 -60.02 -2.30 -30.49
N VAL A 633 -59.07 -1.61 -31.14
CA VAL A 633 -57.64 -1.94 -31.06
C VAL A 633 -57.03 -1.25 -29.84
N ALA A 634 -56.21 -1.97 -29.06
CA ALA A 634 -55.50 -1.39 -27.92
C ALA A 634 -54.33 -0.52 -28.40
N ILE A 635 -54.11 0.63 -27.75
CA ILE A 635 -53.11 1.64 -28.12
C ILE A 635 -52.13 1.82 -26.95
N SER A 636 -50.84 1.91 -27.28
CA SER A 636 -49.75 2.29 -26.39
C SER A 636 -49.17 3.63 -26.83
N VAL A 637 -48.59 4.38 -25.88
CA VAL A 637 -47.84 5.62 -26.15
C VAL A 637 -46.51 5.51 -25.44
N ALA A 638 -45.42 5.87 -26.12
CA ALA A 638 -44.13 6.08 -25.49
C ALA A 638 -43.63 7.51 -25.69
N TYR A 639 -42.78 7.95 -24.77
CA TYR A 639 -42.14 9.26 -24.78
C TYR A 639 -40.70 9.17 -24.29
N ARG A 640 -39.90 10.19 -24.57
CA ARG A 640 -38.61 10.44 -23.92
C ARG A 640 -38.37 11.93 -23.74
N LEU A 641 -37.50 12.28 -22.81
CA LEU A 641 -36.96 13.63 -22.66
C LEU A 641 -35.49 13.63 -23.12
N ASP A 642 -35.09 14.69 -23.82
CA ASP A 642 -33.70 15.08 -24.07
C ASP A 642 -32.84 14.02 -24.77
N GLY A 643 -33.48 13.22 -25.64
CA GLY A 643 -32.83 12.11 -26.36
C GLY A 643 -32.58 10.86 -25.52
N GLY A 644 -32.99 10.83 -24.24
CA GLY A 644 -32.83 9.70 -23.33
C GLY A 644 -33.69 8.48 -23.67
N SER A 645 -33.73 7.51 -22.75
CA SER A 645 -34.44 6.23 -22.95
C SER A 645 -35.95 6.42 -23.13
N TRP A 646 -36.52 5.69 -24.08
CA TRP A 646 -37.96 5.63 -24.30
C TRP A 646 -38.69 4.98 -23.12
N SER A 647 -39.78 5.62 -22.69
CA SER A 647 -40.60 5.22 -21.55
C SER A 647 -42.06 5.09 -21.98
N THR A 648 -42.72 4.00 -21.62
CA THR A 648 -44.17 3.85 -21.83
C THR A 648 -44.92 4.85 -20.95
N TYR A 649 -45.87 5.58 -21.56
CA TYR A 649 -46.68 6.57 -20.88
C TYR A 649 -47.74 5.88 -20.00
N GLY A 650 -47.51 5.85 -18.69
CA GLY A 650 -48.44 5.32 -17.68
C GLY A 650 -49.38 6.36 -17.06
N GLY A 651 -49.21 7.65 -17.37
CA GLY A 651 -49.94 8.77 -16.77
C GLY A 651 -49.16 10.08 -16.80
N THR A 652 -49.78 11.15 -16.31
CA THR A 652 -49.21 12.51 -16.28
C THR A 652 -47.85 12.55 -15.56
N PHE A 653 -46.88 13.27 -16.14
CA PHE A 653 -45.54 13.45 -15.57
C PHE A 653 -45.10 14.92 -15.63
N THR A 654 -44.21 15.32 -14.71
CA THR A 654 -43.82 16.73 -14.53
C THR A 654 -42.41 17.00 -15.10
N ILE A 655 -42.33 17.88 -16.09
CA ILE A 655 -41.07 18.51 -16.54
C ILE A 655 -40.73 19.65 -15.57
N ARG A 656 -39.44 19.78 -15.24
CA ARG A 656 -38.90 20.73 -14.25
C ARG A 656 -37.92 21.69 -14.91
N GLU A 657 -37.26 22.51 -14.09
CA GLU A 657 -36.18 23.44 -14.43
C GLU A 657 -35.25 22.95 -15.55
N GLY A 658 -35.16 23.69 -16.65
CA GLY A 658 -34.29 23.41 -17.78
C GLY A 658 -34.89 23.65 -19.16
N ARG A 659 -34.07 23.48 -20.20
CA ARG A 659 -34.50 23.45 -21.60
C ARG A 659 -34.66 22.00 -22.02
N HIS A 660 -35.91 21.57 -22.22
CA HIS A 660 -36.22 20.17 -22.53
C HIS A 660 -36.77 19.97 -23.94
N THR A 661 -36.52 18.80 -24.51
CA THR A 661 -37.13 18.27 -25.74
C THR A 661 -37.93 17.02 -25.42
N LEU A 662 -39.24 17.08 -25.62
CA LEU A 662 -40.15 15.95 -25.46
C LEU A 662 -40.41 15.30 -26.82
N ASP A 663 -39.90 14.07 -26.99
CA ASP A 663 -40.29 13.22 -28.11
C ASP A 663 -41.40 12.27 -27.68
N TYR A 664 -42.37 11.98 -28.56
CA TYR A 664 -43.43 11.01 -28.30
C TYR A 664 -43.96 10.32 -29.57
N GLN A 665 -44.48 9.10 -29.40
CA GLN A 665 -44.98 8.24 -30.48
C GLN A 665 -45.98 7.21 -29.94
N ALA A 666 -47.15 7.07 -30.56
CA ALA A 666 -48.11 5.98 -30.32
C ALA A 666 -47.94 4.81 -31.28
N SER A 667 -48.33 3.62 -30.80
CA SER A 667 -48.49 2.39 -31.58
C SER A 667 -49.71 1.60 -31.11
N ASP A 668 -50.19 0.67 -31.93
CA ASP A 668 -51.33 -0.19 -31.59
C ASP A 668 -51.02 -1.69 -31.62
N ALA A 669 -51.98 -2.50 -31.17
CA ALA A 669 -51.84 -3.94 -31.03
C ALA A 669 -51.77 -4.71 -32.36
N ASP A 670 -52.17 -4.12 -33.49
CA ASP A 670 -52.04 -4.72 -34.83
C ASP A 670 -50.71 -4.36 -35.50
N GLY A 671 -50.04 -3.30 -35.03
CA GLY A 671 -48.66 -2.96 -35.36
C GLY A 671 -48.49 -1.68 -36.18
N TYR A 672 -49.49 -0.80 -36.25
CA TYR A 672 -49.32 0.52 -36.84
C TYR A 672 -48.69 1.47 -35.82
N VAL A 673 -47.89 2.42 -36.31
CA VAL A 673 -47.13 3.38 -35.51
C VAL A 673 -47.33 4.79 -36.09
N GLU A 674 -47.53 5.80 -35.24
CA GLU A 674 -47.65 7.18 -35.71
C GLU A 674 -46.28 7.79 -36.09
N ALA A 675 -46.28 8.88 -36.85
CA ALA A 675 -45.05 9.61 -37.15
C ALA A 675 -44.50 10.30 -35.89
N LEU A 676 -43.21 10.06 -35.58
CA LEU A 676 -42.49 10.61 -34.43
C LEU A 676 -42.75 12.11 -34.25
N ARG A 677 -43.17 12.50 -33.04
CA ARG A 677 -43.36 13.90 -32.64
C ARG A 677 -42.23 14.35 -31.74
N SER A 678 -41.85 15.62 -31.85
CA SER A 678 -40.84 16.27 -31.01
C SER A 678 -41.29 17.71 -30.69
N VAL A 679 -41.23 18.11 -29.42
CA VAL A 679 -41.74 19.40 -28.92
C VAL A 679 -40.83 19.96 -27.83
N ALA A 680 -40.39 21.21 -27.97
CA ALA A 680 -39.64 21.92 -26.93
C ALA A 680 -40.53 22.31 -25.74
N VAL A 681 -39.97 22.20 -24.52
CA VAL A 681 -40.54 22.66 -23.26
C VAL A 681 -39.42 23.33 -22.46
N ASN A 682 -39.46 24.65 -22.33
CA ASN A 682 -38.47 25.41 -21.56
C ASN A 682 -39.10 25.82 -20.23
N VAL A 683 -38.44 25.52 -19.11
CA VAL A 683 -38.92 25.78 -17.75
C VAL A 683 -37.84 26.52 -16.98
N ASP A 684 -38.22 27.62 -16.36
CA ASP A 684 -37.36 28.44 -15.51
C ASP A 684 -38.22 29.00 -14.38
N THR A 685 -38.05 28.45 -13.19
CA THR A 685 -38.79 28.82 -11.97
C THR A 685 -37.97 29.66 -11.02
N ALA A 686 -36.75 30.04 -11.42
CA ALA A 686 -35.80 30.77 -10.61
C ALA A 686 -35.95 32.29 -10.80
N ALA A 687 -36.05 33.02 -9.70
CA ALA A 687 -35.85 34.46 -9.73
C ALA A 687 -34.34 34.78 -9.76
N PRO A 688 -33.86 35.70 -10.63
CA PRO A 688 -32.46 36.09 -10.71
C PRO A 688 -31.81 36.42 -9.37
N ALA A 689 -30.67 35.79 -9.09
CA ALA A 689 -29.86 36.14 -7.94
C ALA A 689 -29.05 37.42 -8.24
N ILE A 690 -28.99 38.34 -7.28
CA ILE A 690 -28.21 39.58 -7.34
C ILE A 690 -27.23 39.57 -6.17
N VAL A 691 -25.94 39.78 -6.44
CA VAL A 691 -24.87 39.80 -5.44
C VAL A 691 -24.20 41.17 -5.44
N LYS A 692 -24.12 41.80 -4.26
CA LYS A 692 -23.51 43.13 -4.10
C LYS A 692 -22.03 43.16 -4.50
N GLY A 693 -21.58 44.31 -5.00
CA GLY A 693 -20.17 44.65 -5.18
C GLY A 693 -19.51 45.10 -3.87
N ALA A 694 -18.68 46.16 -3.95
CA ALA A 694 -17.93 46.67 -2.81
C ALA A 694 -18.82 47.36 -1.76
N ASP A 695 -18.53 47.10 -0.47
CA ASP A 695 -19.27 47.66 0.67
C ASP A 695 -18.90 49.11 1.01
N VAL A 696 -17.74 49.59 0.54
CA VAL A 696 -17.25 50.96 0.74
C VAL A 696 -16.80 51.51 -0.61
N LEU A 697 -17.30 52.70 -0.95
CA LEU A 697 -17.02 53.43 -2.18
C LEU A 697 -16.35 54.78 -1.89
N ALA A 698 -15.60 55.31 -2.86
CA ALA A 698 -15.26 56.73 -2.91
C ALA A 698 -16.46 57.53 -3.46
N PRO A 699 -16.56 58.86 -3.24
CA PRO A 699 -17.71 59.67 -3.68
C PRO A 699 -18.07 59.55 -5.16
N ASP A 700 -17.08 59.39 -6.05
CA ASP A 700 -17.30 59.27 -7.51
C ASP A 700 -17.16 57.82 -8.04
N ALA A 701 -17.03 56.82 -7.15
CA ALA A 701 -16.90 55.42 -7.56
C ALA A 701 -18.27 54.82 -7.95
N PRO A 702 -18.35 54.01 -9.02
CA PRO A 702 -19.60 53.35 -9.40
C PRO A 702 -20.03 52.35 -8.33
N LEU A 703 -21.32 52.37 -7.99
CA LEU A 703 -21.93 51.22 -7.32
C LEU A 703 -22.03 50.08 -8.34
N SER A 704 -21.68 48.88 -7.90
CA SER A 704 -21.69 47.67 -8.72
C SER A 704 -22.38 46.50 -8.02
N TRP A 705 -22.87 45.58 -8.84
CA TRP A 705 -23.29 44.24 -8.44
C TRP A 705 -22.86 43.24 -9.53
N THR A 706 -23.04 41.96 -9.24
CA THR A 706 -23.20 40.92 -10.26
C THR A 706 -24.62 40.36 -10.15
N GLY A 707 -25.07 39.70 -11.20
CA GLY A 707 -26.30 38.92 -11.16
C GLY A 707 -26.14 37.66 -11.98
N SER A 708 -26.86 36.61 -11.57
CA SER A 708 -26.84 35.30 -12.21
C SER A 708 -28.25 34.74 -12.29
N ASP A 709 -28.60 34.23 -13.46
CA ASP A 709 -29.66 33.24 -13.63
C ASP A 709 -29.06 31.98 -14.29
N GLY A 710 -29.67 30.81 -14.03
CA GLY A 710 -29.18 29.51 -14.47
C GLY A 710 -29.90 28.90 -15.69
N ALA A 711 -31.05 29.43 -16.13
CA ALA A 711 -31.91 28.76 -17.11
C ALA A 711 -32.22 29.62 -18.34
N SER A 712 -32.89 30.77 -18.19
CA SER A 712 -33.25 31.65 -19.31
C SER A 712 -32.35 32.88 -19.48
N GLY A 713 -31.58 33.24 -18.45
CA GLY A 713 -30.59 34.30 -18.43
C GLY A 713 -31.17 35.69 -18.17
N ILE A 714 -30.43 36.55 -17.45
CA ILE A 714 -30.89 37.90 -17.09
C ILE A 714 -30.99 38.80 -18.32
N VAL A 715 -32.18 39.33 -18.60
CA VAL A 715 -32.45 40.22 -19.74
C VAL A 715 -32.43 41.71 -19.36
N ARG A 716 -32.72 42.08 -18.11
CA ARG A 716 -32.68 43.48 -17.67
C ARG A 716 -32.56 43.68 -16.15
N TYR A 717 -32.01 44.82 -15.76
CA TYR A 717 -32.00 45.38 -14.40
C TYR A 717 -32.77 46.70 -14.30
N GLU A 718 -33.26 47.01 -13.11
CA GLU A 718 -33.64 48.36 -12.66
C GLU A 718 -32.98 48.64 -11.31
N VAL A 719 -32.53 49.88 -11.05
CA VAL A 719 -32.00 50.30 -9.74
C VAL A 719 -32.71 51.52 -9.19
N SER A 720 -32.98 51.52 -7.88
CA SER A 720 -33.40 52.68 -7.08
C SER A 720 -32.36 52.90 -5.99
N VAL A 721 -31.83 54.11 -5.83
CA VAL A 721 -30.90 54.46 -4.74
C VAL A 721 -31.61 55.37 -3.75
N ASP A 722 -31.46 55.06 -2.45
CA ASP A 722 -32.02 55.79 -1.30
C ASP A 722 -33.54 56.06 -1.38
N GLY A 723 -34.29 55.15 -2.02
CA GLY A 723 -35.74 55.26 -2.21
C GLY A 723 -36.17 56.16 -3.38
N GLY A 724 -35.24 56.60 -4.22
CA GLY A 724 -35.54 57.31 -5.47
C GLY A 724 -36.29 56.46 -6.50
N ALA A 725 -36.67 57.07 -7.62
CA ALA A 725 -37.33 56.35 -8.72
C ALA A 725 -36.42 55.24 -9.29
N PHE A 726 -37.01 54.12 -9.71
CA PHE A 726 -36.28 53.05 -10.39
C PHE A 726 -35.83 53.50 -11.80
N GLN A 727 -34.54 53.37 -12.07
CA GLN A 727 -33.90 53.65 -13.35
C GLN A 727 -33.67 52.34 -14.11
N PRO A 728 -34.13 52.19 -15.37
CA PRO A 728 -33.85 51.01 -16.19
C PRO A 728 -32.40 51.05 -16.71
N LEU A 729 -31.68 49.93 -16.59
CA LEU A 729 -30.25 49.84 -16.92
C LEU A 729 -29.91 48.89 -18.07
N GLY A 730 -30.92 48.27 -18.70
CA GLY A 730 -30.68 47.15 -19.62
C GLY A 730 -29.94 46.04 -18.87
N THR A 731 -28.89 45.47 -19.45
CA THR A 731 -28.05 44.44 -18.81
C THR A 731 -26.89 45.01 -17.98
N SER A 732 -26.77 46.33 -17.80
CA SER A 732 -25.69 46.92 -16.98
C SER A 732 -25.83 46.54 -15.50
N THR A 733 -24.71 46.14 -14.89
CA THR A 733 -24.62 45.83 -13.45
C THR A 733 -23.92 46.91 -12.62
N THR A 734 -23.83 48.13 -13.17
CA THR A 734 -23.26 49.30 -12.48
C THR A 734 -24.14 50.53 -12.65
N VAL A 735 -24.08 51.42 -11.66
CA VAL A 735 -24.62 52.78 -11.72
C VAL A 735 -23.57 53.78 -11.22
N THR A 736 -23.36 54.85 -11.99
CA THR A 736 -22.46 55.95 -11.66
C THR A 736 -23.23 57.12 -11.06
N GLY A 737 -22.58 57.84 -10.16
CA GLY A 737 -23.13 59.01 -9.48
C GLY A 737 -22.07 59.67 -8.61
N HIS A 738 -22.36 60.88 -8.13
CA HIS A 738 -21.60 61.50 -7.05
C HIS A 738 -22.37 61.29 -5.75
N TRP A 739 -21.86 60.44 -4.87
CA TRP A 739 -22.51 60.03 -3.64
C TRP A 739 -22.06 60.90 -2.46
N ALA A 740 -22.98 61.22 -1.55
CA ALA A 740 -22.63 61.92 -0.31
C ALA A 740 -21.81 61.00 0.62
N VAL A 741 -20.97 61.57 1.49
CA VAL A 741 -20.27 60.78 2.51
C VAL A 741 -21.30 60.30 3.55
N GLY A 742 -21.43 58.98 3.73
CA GLY A 742 -22.52 58.42 4.53
C GLY A 742 -22.76 56.92 4.34
N ALA A 743 -24.00 56.50 4.64
CA ALA A 743 -24.50 55.16 4.41
C ALA A 743 -25.75 55.23 3.52
N HIS A 744 -25.78 54.40 2.49
CA HIS A 744 -26.73 54.42 1.38
C HIS A 744 -27.32 53.03 1.15
N VAL A 745 -28.48 52.95 0.49
CA VAL A 745 -29.11 51.67 0.12
C VAL A 745 -29.63 51.72 -1.30
N ALA A 746 -29.11 50.85 -2.17
CA ALA A 746 -29.64 50.63 -3.51
C ALA A 746 -30.54 49.39 -3.56
N THR A 747 -31.78 49.54 -4.01
CA THR A 747 -32.63 48.39 -4.35
C THR A 747 -32.45 48.08 -5.84
N VAL A 748 -31.87 46.93 -6.15
CA VAL A 748 -31.75 46.40 -7.51
C VAL A 748 -32.85 45.39 -7.75
N LYS A 749 -33.50 45.47 -8.91
CA LYS A 749 -34.36 44.43 -9.47
C LYS A 749 -33.70 43.84 -10.71
N ALA A 750 -33.93 42.56 -10.98
CA ALA A 750 -33.49 41.87 -12.17
C ALA A 750 -34.60 40.98 -12.71
N TRP A 751 -34.70 40.85 -14.03
CA TRP A 751 -35.61 39.90 -14.70
C TRP A 751 -34.83 39.05 -15.69
N ASP A 752 -35.24 37.80 -15.82
CA ASP A 752 -34.73 36.81 -16.76
C ASP A 752 -35.57 36.71 -18.06
N GLY A 753 -35.17 35.79 -18.94
CA GLY A 753 -35.81 35.52 -20.22
C GLY A 753 -37.16 34.80 -20.12
N ALA A 754 -37.48 34.18 -18.99
CA ALA A 754 -38.79 33.59 -18.68
C ALA A 754 -39.74 34.58 -17.98
N GLY A 755 -39.21 35.67 -17.44
CA GLY A 755 -39.95 36.76 -16.80
C GLY A 755 -40.09 36.66 -15.28
N ASN A 756 -39.32 35.80 -14.60
CA ASN A 756 -39.25 35.88 -13.13
C ASN A 756 -38.57 37.21 -12.71
N GLN A 757 -38.69 37.57 -11.43
CA GLN A 757 -38.13 38.83 -10.91
C GLN A 757 -37.36 38.61 -9.62
N GLY A 758 -36.04 38.81 -9.68
CA GLY A 758 -35.18 38.98 -8.51
C GLY A 758 -35.26 40.40 -7.97
N THR A 759 -35.10 40.59 -6.65
CA THR A 759 -35.00 41.92 -6.03
C THR A 759 -34.14 41.86 -4.78
N THR A 760 -33.18 42.77 -4.64
CA THR A 760 -32.18 42.77 -3.55
C THR A 760 -31.84 44.20 -3.13
N ALA A 761 -31.78 44.42 -1.82
CA ALA A 761 -31.28 45.67 -1.25
C ALA A 761 -29.77 45.54 -0.95
N ILE A 762 -28.99 46.45 -1.52
CA ILE A 762 -27.53 46.57 -1.38
C ILE A 762 -27.23 47.78 -0.50
N PRO A 763 -26.94 47.60 0.81
CA PRO A 763 -26.40 48.66 1.63
C PRO A 763 -24.93 48.89 1.29
N PHE A 764 -24.50 50.14 1.19
CA PHE A 764 -23.10 50.53 0.99
C PHE A 764 -22.74 51.78 1.80
N ARG A 765 -21.45 52.03 2.00
CA ARG A 765 -20.93 53.27 2.58
C ARG A 765 -20.09 54.04 1.58
N VAL A 766 -19.97 55.34 1.81
CA VAL A 766 -19.18 56.26 1.00
C VAL A 766 -18.26 57.02 1.94
N ASP A 767 -16.95 56.78 1.81
CA ASP A 767 -15.92 57.31 2.71
C ASP A 767 -14.95 58.22 1.95
N SER A 768 -14.69 59.42 2.46
CA SER A 768 -13.79 60.41 1.84
C SER A 768 -12.29 60.04 1.87
N SER A 769 -11.95 58.87 2.42
CA SER A 769 -10.58 58.34 2.51
C SER A 769 -10.38 57.04 1.71
N ALA A 770 -11.39 56.57 0.97
CA ALA A 770 -11.23 55.44 0.06
C ALA A 770 -10.35 55.84 -1.13
N ALA A 771 -9.17 55.21 -1.26
CA ALA A 771 -8.23 55.49 -2.34
C ALA A 771 -8.80 55.04 -3.70
N PRO A 772 -8.63 55.82 -4.79
CA PRO A 772 -9.00 55.38 -6.13
C PRO A 772 -8.20 54.13 -6.55
N PRO A 773 -8.79 53.21 -7.33
CA PRO A 773 -8.04 52.12 -7.97
C PRO A 773 -6.91 52.69 -8.83
N SER A 774 -5.67 52.26 -8.59
CA SER A 774 -4.50 52.74 -9.34
C SER A 774 -4.57 52.31 -10.81
N GLN A 775 -4.56 53.29 -11.72
CA GLN A 775 -4.54 53.10 -13.16
C GLN A 775 -3.31 52.27 -13.61
N PRO A 776 -3.46 51.24 -14.46
CA PRO A 776 -2.33 50.51 -15.03
C PRO A 776 -1.42 51.38 -15.91
N ASP A 777 -0.12 51.12 -15.82
CA ASP A 777 0.94 51.80 -16.56
C ASP A 777 0.86 51.52 -18.09
N PRO A 778 0.82 52.55 -18.95
CA PRO A 778 0.65 52.39 -20.40
C PRO A 778 1.91 51.93 -21.17
N THR A 779 2.99 51.47 -20.51
CA THR A 779 4.24 51.05 -21.19
C THR A 779 4.55 49.55 -21.07
N GLY A 780 3.72 48.71 -21.72
CA GLY A 780 3.96 47.27 -21.92
C GLY A 780 3.51 46.81 -23.33
N PRO A 781 4.14 45.78 -23.94
CA PRO A 781 4.00 45.51 -25.37
C PRO A 781 2.64 44.92 -25.79
N THR A 782 2.21 45.28 -27.00
CA THR A 782 0.91 44.94 -27.59
C THR A 782 0.77 43.45 -27.96
N GLY A 783 -0.16 42.75 -27.32
CA GLY A 783 -0.79 41.55 -27.90
C GLY A 783 -1.91 41.93 -28.89
N PRO A 784 -2.16 41.14 -29.94
CA PRO A 784 -3.13 41.51 -30.98
C PRO A 784 -4.59 41.41 -30.50
N THR A 785 -5.40 42.39 -30.88
CA THR A 785 -6.85 42.44 -30.65
C THR A 785 -7.60 41.45 -31.54
N VAL A 786 -8.54 40.69 -30.96
CA VAL A 786 -9.49 39.85 -31.72
C VAL A 786 -10.71 40.68 -32.12
N SER A 787 -11.17 40.55 -33.36
CA SER A 787 -12.35 41.28 -33.88
C SER A 787 -13.22 40.38 -34.77
N GLU A 788 -14.13 39.63 -34.12
CA GLU A 788 -15.37 39.02 -34.65
C GLU A 788 -15.32 38.08 -35.90
N PRO A 789 -16.40 37.31 -36.16
CA PRO A 789 -17.31 36.63 -35.22
C PRO A 789 -17.32 35.11 -35.45
N LEU A 790 -17.73 34.32 -34.45
CA LEU A 790 -18.03 32.89 -34.64
C LEU A 790 -19.52 32.61 -34.39
N SER A 791 -20.21 32.12 -35.42
CA SER A 791 -21.54 31.53 -35.29
C SER A 791 -21.45 30.02 -35.05
N THR A 792 -22.44 29.48 -34.33
CA THR A 792 -22.90 28.08 -34.42
C THR A 792 -21.85 26.97 -34.26
N ALA A 793 -21.68 26.48 -33.02
CA ALA A 793 -21.23 25.11 -32.74
C ALA A 793 -22.08 24.53 -31.57
N PRO A 794 -22.37 23.22 -31.53
CA PRO A 794 -23.30 22.64 -30.55
C PRO A 794 -22.67 22.42 -29.16
N PRO A 795 -23.46 22.50 -28.06
CA PRO A 795 -22.95 22.31 -26.70
C PRO A 795 -22.69 20.83 -26.38
N GLY A 796 -21.42 20.49 -26.21
CA GLY A 796 -20.95 19.25 -25.58
C GLY A 796 -19.69 19.51 -24.77
N SER A 797 -19.46 18.71 -23.74
CA SER A 797 -18.19 18.64 -22.98
C SER A 797 -17.79 19.85 -22.12
N LEU A 798 -18.56 20.19 -21.08
CA LEU A 798 -18.00 20.90 -19.90
C LEU A 798 -18.66 20.54 -18.54
N PHE A 799 -18.98 19.27 -18.31
CA PHE A 799 -19.44 18.77 -16.99
C PHE A 799 -18.73 17.48 -16.58
N MET A 800 -17.46 17.57 -16.14
CA MET A 800 -16.68 16.40 -15.71
C MET A 800 -15.87 16.62 -14.41
N VAL A 801 -16.38 17.45 -13.49
CA VAL A 801 -15.79 17.63 -12.14
C VAL A 801 -16.82 17.48 -11.01
N ILE A 802 -18.07 17.93 -11.20
CA ILE A 802 -19.09 17.95 -10.13
C ILE A 802 -19.85 16.62 -10.01
N GLY A 803 -19.96 15.82 -11.09
CA GLY A 803 -20.75 14.58 -11.10
C GLY A 803 -20.29 13.49 -10.13
N PHE A 804 -19.00 13.46 -9.78
CA PHE A 804 -18.41 12.37 -8.98
C PHE A 804 -18.87 12.34 -7.51
N ILE A 805 -19.28 13.49 -6.96
CA ILE A 805 -19.66 13.62 -5.54
C ILE A 805 -21.09 13.11 -5.30
N ILE A 806 -21.99 13.26 -6.27
CA ILE A 806 -23.41 12.88 -6.13
C ILE A 806 -23.60 11.36 -6.22
N VAL A 807 -22.87 10.68 -7.12
CA VAL A 807 -22.96 9.21 -7.29
C VAL A 807 -22.55 8.47 -6.01
N SER A 808 -21.48 8.92 -5.35
CA SER A 808 -20.95 8.31 -4.12
C SER A 808 -21.97 8.30 -2.96
N VAL A 809 -22.80 9.35 -2.85
CA VAL A 809 -23.84 9.45 -1.82
C VAL A 809 -25.05 8.56 -2.16
N GLY A 810 -25.40 8.43 -3.45
CA GLY A 810 -26.50 7.56 -3.89
C GLY A 810 -26.26 6.08 -3.60
N VAL A 811 -25.05 5.57 -3.90
CA VAL A 811 -24.67 4.17 -3.66
C VAL A 811 -24.68 3.82 -2.16
N LEU A 812 -24.23 4.74 -1.30
CA LEU A 812 -24.26 4.57 0.16
C LEU A 812 -25.68 4.52 0.76
N LEU A 813 -26.67 5.12 0.10
CA LEU A 813 -28.08 5.06 0.53
C LEU A 813 -28.79 3.78 0.04
N LEU A 814 -28.47 3.29 -1.16
CA LEU A 814 -29.03 2.05 -1.71
C LEU A 814 -28.61 0.81 -0.91
N ASN A 815 -27.31 0.66 -0.61
CA ASN A 815 -26.81 -0.46 0.19
C ASN A 815 -27.45 -0.55 1.59
N ARG A 816 -27.90 0.58 2.15
CA ARG A 816 -28.58 0.61 3.45
C ARG A 816 -29.99 0.01 3.38
N GLN A 817 -30.74 0.27 2.31
CA GLN A 817 -32.09 -0.29 2.13
C GLN A 817 -32.08 -1.81 1.83
N GLU A 818 -31.06 -2.31 1.14
CA GLU A 818 -30.87 -3.76 0.94
C GLU A 818 -30.55 -4.50 2.24
N MET A 819 -29.67 -3.92 3.07
CA MET A 819 -29.33 -4.46 4.40
C MET A 819 -30.56 -4.59 5.32
N ASP A 820 -31.40 -3.56 5.38
CA ASP A 820 -32.64 -3.59 6.16
C ASP A 820 -33.65 -4.62 5.63
N ARG A 821 -33.76 -4.78 4.29
CA ARG A 821 -34.56 -5.86 3.66
C ARG A 821 -34.06 -7.26 4.03
N MET A 822 -32.74 -7.49 4.02
CA MET A 822 -32.17 -8.79 4.39
C MET A 822 -32.36 -9.14 5.87
N GLN A 823 -32.30 -8.16 6.78
CA GLN A 823 -32.60 -8.42 8.20
C GLN A 823 -34.07 -8.80 8.42
N GLN A 824 -35.02 -8.16 7.73
CA GLN A 824 -36.44 -8.52 7.86
C GLN A 824 -36.75 -9.93 7.32
N MET A 825 -36.07 -10.38 6.25
CA MET A 825 -36.29 -11.73 5.69
C MET A 825 -35.78 -12.88 6.57
N ARG A 826 -34.86 -12.63 7.52
CA ARG A 826 -34.38 -13.66 8.47
C ARG A 826 -35.33 -13.96 9.63
N MET A 827 -36.47 -13.25 9.77
CA MET A 827 -37.42 -13.45 10.88
C MET A 827 -38.85 -13.82 10.43
N ARG A 828 -39.02 -15.00 9.82
CA ARG A 828 -40.32 -15.69 9.72
C ARG A 828 -40.22 -17.14 10.21
N PRO A 829 -41.09 -17.60 11.15
CA PRO A 829 -41.10 -18.99 11.60
C PRO A 829 -41.71 -19.92 10.55
N ARG A 830 -41.07 -21.07 10.30
CA ARG A 830 -41.64 -22.16 9.48
C ARG A 830 -42.93 -22.67 10.12
N ARG A 831 -44.06 -22.62 9.40
CA ARG A 831 -45.25 -23.42 9.72
C ARG A 831 -45.01 -24.88 9.33
N THR A 832 -45.45 -25.80 10.18
CA THR A 832 -45.44 -27.26 9.93
C THR A 832 -46.88 -27.77 9.86
N ALA A 833 -47.24 -28.31 8.70
CA ALA A 833 -48.39 -29.15 8.41
C ALA A 833 -48.27 -29.56 6.92
N HIS A 834 -48.71 -30.72 6.47
CA HIS A 834 -48.94 -32.03 7.09
C HIS A 834 -49.17 -33.01 5.92
#